data_AF-A0A640VXS6-F1
#
_entry.id   AF-A0A640VXS6-F1
#
_cell.length_a   1.000
_cell.length_b   1.000
_cell.length_c   1.000
_cell.angle_alpha   90.00
_cell.angle_beta   90.00
_cell.angle_gamma   90.00
#
_symmetry.space_group_name_H-M   'P 1'
#
loop_
_entity.id
_entity.type
_entity.pdbx_description
1 polymer ?
#
loop_
_entity_poly.entity_id
_entity_poly.type
_entity_poly.pdbx_seq_one_letter_code
_entity_poly.pdbx_strand_id
1 'polypeptide(L)'
;MCTVCQTLNPEIETYDDHGVESLQDESVSYSGTSSNSGSAGDLPYYTYDQIAEYLTEGYWADSDRNPRSFDVQTGDTLTVDLSDLGTNAANTARIALDSWAAVSGLKFEEISGTAHAGDGPTAVVQEVGDAAGNASTTAAMQVGEQFKGTISSAREKDWIAVELEAGQSYTIGMSGDGSEGAINNTYLRLIDPSGNSVAQNDDRAAGDRASEIEFTAQQGGTYYIEAAGYGTRTGNYEVNVSGGRSNTTADITFGEDNAGAYAASFTQGTTIQSAIVNVSASWVNYGSYYLQTYIHEIGHALGLGHSGNYNGSASFGRDALYANDSWQTTVMSYFDQNDNPNTDASKLGLVTPQLADIVAIQSLYGTPTSVRTGDTVYGDGHTTGQVGMDLPSSRAVAIQDNGGIDLIDLGSRSADQRLDLRPETYSDLNGKKGNVSIARDTIIENAITGSGDDHITGNAADNVIHSGSGDDVIFGKGGNDVINGGGGSDYIDGGDGIDTAEFSNTSDNLTIVYDAEAANGGPIKIYGTSGKENTLVSIEKIKMNDATIDVAQMLTQLEAKYGAIPASGSASYTVEMSQVVAWVENGTPPQPIDPEPVEPAEGHMEIGSVAVRQDDGTQWHSVSFDAAITDPVVVMGPASSDGEQPLTVRIRNVTETGFEYQVDEWNYLDGTHTEVDISWMAGTAGDHTLEDGTRISFGKSDAKTTDGGAVALNGFQDTPTVFAQLTGDAERDALTHRLYDVGSDGFDFELNREEGDHHKGADIADEVLHWIVMDIAEGSTIFEEGVLMTDHTYTSTGTTLDAGEAFFADMQTRNGVDTASQRYDVAENGIVSLRVEEETSNDSEITHAVEEFAWFTATEGTFDFI
;
A
#
# COMPACT_ATOMS: atom_id res chain seq x y z
N MET A 1 -24.98 -11.65 10.01
CA MET A 1 -25.60 -11.63 8.67
C MET A 1 -26.12 -10.23 8.44
N CYS A 2 -25.28 -9.36 7.89
CA CYS A 2 -25.63 -8.01 7.50
C CYS A 2 -26.36 -8.10 6.15
N THR A 3 -27.60 -7.62 6.07
CA THR A 3 -28.42 -7.68 4.85
C THR A 3 -27.96 -6.68 3.78
N VAL A 4 -27.01 -5.79 4.11
CA VAL A 4 -26.49 -4.73 3.23
C VAL A 4 -25.30 -5.22 2.36
N CYS A 5 -24.61 -6.29 2.76
CA CYS A 5 -23.41 -6.77 2.03
C CYS A 5 -23.71 -7.57 0.75
N GLN A 6 -24.98 -7.92 0.46
CA GLN A 6 -25.36 -8.64 -0.77
C GLN A 6 -25.53 -7.75 -2.00
N THR A 7 -25.51 -6.42 -1.82
CA THR A 7 -25.73 -5.46 -2.91
C THR A 7 -24.47 -5.02 -3.64
N LEU A 8 -23.27 -5.42 -3.19
CA LEU A 8 -22.00 -4.95 -3.78
C LEU A 8 -21.09 -6.04 -4.38
N ASN A 9 -21.29 -7.34 -4.08
CA ASN A 9 -20.61 -8.42 -4.82
C ASN A 9 -21.28 -9.81 -4.55
N PRO A 10 -21.98 -10.42 -5.53
CA PRO A 10 -22.67 -11.70 -5.34
C PRO A 10 -21.74 -12.94 -5.32
N GLU A 11 -20.43 -12.81 -5.54
CA GLU A 11 -19.48 -13.95 -5.55
C GLU A 11 -18.72 -14.19 -4.23
N ILE A 12 -18.89 -13.31 -3.22
CA ILE A 12 -18.17 -13.42 -1.94
C ILE A 12 -19.04 -14.12 -0.88
N GLU A 13 -18.84 -15.42 -0.67
CA GLU A 13 -19.60 -16.21 0.32
C GLU A 13 -19.02 -16.16 1.77
N THR A 14 -17.84 -15.56 2.00
CA THR A 14 -17.25 -15.43 3.35
C THR A 14 -16.42 -14.15 3.51
N TYR A 15 -16.83 -13.26 4.42
CA TYR A 15 -15.92 -12.28 5.03
C TYR A 15 -15.19 -12.98 6.17
N ASP A 16 -13.87 -13.17 6.04
CA ASP A 16 -13.06 -13.65 7.15
C ASP A 16 -12.73 -12.49 8.08
N ASP A 17 -13.27 -12.58 9.28
CA ASP A 17 -12.83 -11.85 10.45
C ASP A 17 -11.45 -12.41 10.86
N HIS A 18 -10.40 -11.96 10.18
CA HIS A 18 -9.03 -12.06 10.69
C HIS A 18 -8.66 -10.77 11.44
N GLY A 19 -9.53 -10.39 12.39
CA GLY A 19 -9.07 -9.84 13.64
C GLY A 19 -8.28 -10.92 14.38
N VAL A 20 -6.98 -10.71 14.52
CA VAL A 20 -6.19 -11.44 15.52
C VAL A 20 -6.78 -11.04 16.88
N GLU A 21 -7.65 -11.87 17.44
CA GLU A 21 -8.05 -11.75 18.84
C GLU A 21 -6.76 -11.81 19.68
N SER A 22 -6.60 -10.80 20.53
CA SER A 22 -5.58 -10.74 21.55
C SER A 22 -5.49 -12.06 22.33
N LEU A 23 -4.36 -12.76 22.23
CA LEU A 23 -3.97 -13.74 23.23
C LEU A 23 -2.91 -13.13 24.14
N GLN A 24 -3.36 -12.26 25.03
CA GLN A 24 -2.66 -12.06 26.29
C GLN A 24 -2.86 -13.32 27.16
N ASP A 25 -1.73 -13.83 27.65
CA ASP A 25 -1.57 -14.66 28.85
C ASP A 25 -2.04 -16.12 28.76
N GLU A 26 -1.08 -17.04 28.61
CA GLU A 26 -0.69 -17.92 29.72
C GLU A 26 0.59 -18.69 29.36
N SER A 27 1.57 -18.62 30.25
CA SER A 27 2.81 -19.38 30.23
C SER A 27 2.58 -20.89 30.01
N VAL A 28 3.03 -21.44 28.89
CA VAL A 28 3.12 -22.90 28.71
C VAL A 28 4.49 -23.28 28.17
N SER A 29 5.37 -23.65 29.08
CA SER A 29 6.56 -24.44 28.77
C SER A 29 6.16 -25.81 28.23
N TYR A 30 6.63 -26.20 27.03
CA TYR A 30 6.56 -27.60 26.62
C TYR A 30 7.88 -28.16 26.12
N SER A 31 8.41 -29.08 26.92
CA SER A 31 9.50 -30.00 26.61
C SER A 31 9.09 -30.99 25.52
N GLY A 32 9.94 -31.18 24.51
CA GLY A 32 9.66 -32.05 23.37
C GLY A 32 9.32 -33.51 23.69
N THR A 33 8.55 -34.13 22.79
CA THR A 33 8.82 -35.44 22.16
C THR A 33 7.71 -35.76 21.15
N SER A 34 8.13 -36.20 19.97
CA SER A 34 7.31 -36.57 18.82
C SER A 34 6.51 -37.87 19.01
N SER A 35 5.33 -37.97 18.39
CA SER A 35 4.92 -39.14 17.57
C SER A 35 3.49 -39.06 17.02
N ASN A 36 3.31 -39.77 15.88
CA ASN A 36 2.12 -40.07 15.07
C ASN A 36 1.64 -39.00 14.08
N SER A 37 1.81 -39.13 12.75
CA SER A 37 1.49 -40.19 11.75
C SER A 37 0.14 -39.96 11.03
N GLY A 38 0.23 -39.52 9.76
CA GLY A 38 -0.71 -39.95 8.71
C GLY A 38 -1.63 -38.91 8.09
N SER A 39 -1.07 -37.98 7.30
CA SER A 39 -1.57 -37.49 6.00
C SER A 39 -0.58 -36.42 5.52
N ALA A 40 -0.23 -36.35 4.24
CA ALA A 40 0.44 -35.16 3.70
C ALA A 40 -0.63 -34.05 3.68
N GLY A 41 -0.61 -33.13 4.63
CA GLY A 41 -1.64 -32.11 4.79
C GLY A 41 -1.22 -31.03 5.79
N ASP A 42 -1.02 -29.84 5.23
CA ASP A 42 -0.86 -28.49 5.79
C ASP A 42 0.11 -28.27 6.96
N LEU A 43 1.20 -27.53 6.67
CA LEU A 43 2.11 -26.99 7.67
C LEU A 43 1.35 -26.03 8.62
N PRO A 44 1.71 -25.95 9.92
CA PRO A 44 1.08 -25.01 10.85
C PRO A 44 1.41 -23.57 10.47
N TYR A 45 0.54 -22.60 10.78
CA TYR A 45 0.89 -21.17 10.73
C TYR A 45 1.54 -20.76 12.05
N TYR A 46 2.63 -19.99 11.97
CA TYR A 46 3.34 -19.47 13.14
C TYR A 46 3.03 -17.98 13.34
N THR A 47 2.89 -17.58 14.59
CA THR A 47 2.88 -16.16 15.01
C THR A 47 4.28 -15.54 14.87
N TYR A 48 4.38 -14.21 14.86
CA TYR A 48 5.69 -13.53 14.82
C TYR A 48 6.57 -13.89 16.01
N ASP A 49 6.01 -14.10 17.20
CA ASP A 49 6.76 -14.55 18.38
C ASP A 49 7.32 -15.96 18.22
N GLN A 50 6.55 -16.89 17.64
CA GLN A 50 7.03 -18.26 17.37
C GLN A 50 8.12 -18.27 16.30
N ILE A 51 8.00 -17.44 15.26
CA ILE A 51 9.04 -17.28 14.26
C ILE A 51 10.29 -16.68 14.93
N ALA A 52 10.15 -15.61 15.71
CA ALA A 52 11.25 -14.95 16.40
C ALA A 52 11.98 -15.87 17.39
N GLU A 53 11.24 -16.68 18.16
CA GLU A 53 11.80 -17.72 19.03
C GLU A 53 12.58 -18.76 18.21
N TYR A 54 12.07 -19.18 17.05
CA TYR A 54 12.80 -20.08 16.17
C TYR A 54 14.08 -19.45 15.61
N LEU A 55 14.04 -18.18 15.19
CA LEU A 55 15.21 -17.45 14.69
C LEU A 55 16.28 -17.28 15.78
N THR A 56 15.88 -17.02 17.03
CA THR A 56 16.82 -16.73 18.13
C THR A 56 17.27 -17.97 18.89
N GLU A 57 16.48 -19.04 18.91
CA GLU A 57 16.77 -20.27 19.66
C GLU A 57 16.67 -21.53 18.79
N GLY A 58 15.54 -21.73 18.11
CA GLY A 58 15.20 -22.97 17.40
C GLY A 58 16.23 -23.39 16.35
N TYR A 59 16.59 -22.50 15.43
CA TYR A 59 17.60 -22.76 14.39
C TYR A 59 18.95 -23.19 14.96
N TRP A 60 19.37 -22.58 16.07
CA TRP A 60 20.65 -22.89 16.70
C TRP A 60 20.63 -24.28 17.33
N ALA A 61 19.56 -24.60 18.07
CA ALA A 61 19.36 -25.92 18.64
C ALA A 61 19.37 -27.01 17.56
N ASP A 62 18.66 -26.78 16.45
CA ASP A 62 18.59 -27.68 15.30
C ASP A 62 19.91 -27.84 14.55
N SER A 63 20.81 -26.87 14.70
CA SER A 63 22.15 -26.85 14.13
C SER A 63 23.25 -27.34 15.10
N ASP A 64 22.87 -27.93 16.25
CA ASP A 64 23.77 -28.34 17.34
C ASP A 64 24.67 -27.18 17.85
N ARG A 65 24.14 -25.95 17.89
CA ARG A 65 24.81 -24.73 18.35
C ARG A 65 24.00 -24.07 19.46
N ASN A 66 24.69 -23.30 20.31
CA ASN A 66 23.99 -22.48 21.31
C ASN A 66 23.42 -21.20 20.65
N PRO A 67 22.27 -20.71 21.14
CA PRO A 67 21.82 -19.34 20.92
C PRO A 67 22.92 -18.35 21.25
N ARG A 68 22.96 -17.23 20.52
CA ARG A 68 24.03 -16.25 20.68
C ARG A 68 23.63 -14.85 20.32
N SER A 69 24.21 -13.89 21.01
CA SER A 69 24.07 -12.45 20.78
C SER A 69 25.32 -11.71 21.25
N PHE A 70 25.51 -10.48 20.80
CA PHE A 70 26.50 -9.61 21.40
C PHE A 70 26.07 -9.18 22.82
N ASP A 71 27.02 -8.91 23.70
CA ASP A 71 26.73 -8.33 25.02
C ASP A 71 26.52 -6.81 24.91
N VAL A 72 25.37 -6.41 24.35
CA VAL A 72 24.88 -5.04 24.23
C VAL A 72 23.37 -4.99 24.41
N GLN A 73 22.87 -3.78 24.63
CA GLN A 73 21.46 -3.47 24.65
C GLN A 73 21.16 -2.29 23.70
N THR A 74 19.88 -2.00 23.46
CA THR A 74 19.46 -0.81 22.73
C THR A 74 20.19 0.45 23.22
N GLY A 75 20.67 1.27 22.27
CA GLY A 75 21.38 2.51 22.52
C GLY A 75 22.91 2.36 22.57
N ASP A 76 23.40 1.13 22.76
CA ASP A 76 24.83 0.80 22.72
C ASP A 76 25.37 0.77 21.29
N THR A 77 26.70 0.73 21.16
CA THR A 77 27.41 0.85 19.87
C THR A 77 28.20 -0.41 19.54
N LEU A 78 27.95 -1.00 18.37
CA LEU A 78 28.79 -2.00 17.71
C LEU A 78 29.72 -1.31 16.72
N THR A 79 31.00 -1.64 16.75
CA THR A 79 31.97 -1.18 15.77
C THR A 79 31.97 -2.07 14.53
N VAL A 80 32.08 -1.47 13.35
CA VAL A 80 32.09 -2.19 12.07
C VAL A 80 33.30 -1.80 11.22
N ASP A 81 33.89 -2.75 10.50
CA ASP A 81 34.94 -2.48 9.52
C ASP A 81 34.46 -2.81 8.10
N LEU A 82 34.37 -1.78 7.27
CA LEU A 82 33.97 -1.86 5.86
C LEU A 82 35.16 -1.66 4.89
N SER A 83 36.39 -1.58 5.41
CA SER A 83 37.57 -1.17 4.62
C SER A 83 37.97 -2.16 3.53
N ASP A 84 37.59 -3.44 3.67
CA ASP A 84 37.79 -4.49 2.68
C ASP A 84 36.69 -4.53 1.60
N LEU A 85 35.70 -3.62 1.64
CA LEU A 85 34.65 -3.49 0.63
C LEU A 85 34.94 -2.39 -0.39
N GLY A 86 34.65 -2.65 -1.65
CA GLY A 86 34.51 -1.63 -2.68
C GLY A 86 33.39 -0.63 -2.37
N THR A 87 33.45 0.57 -2.96
CA THR A 87 32.55 1.68 -2.61
C THR A 87 31.06 1.33 -2.68
N ASN A 88 30.63 0.59 -3.70
CA ASN A 88 29.22 0.19 -3.84
C ASN A 88 28.80 -0.79 -2.75
N ALA A 89 29.63 -1.80 -2.48
CA ALA A 89 29.39 -2.79 -1.43
C ALA A 89 29.34 -2.12 -0.05
N ALA A 90 30.28 -1.21 0.25
CA ALA A 90 30.28 -0.45 1.50
C ALA A 90 29.02 0.41 1.66
N ASN A 91 28.55 1.06 0.60
CA ASN A 91 27.31 1.85 0.65
C ASN A 91 26.08 0.95 0.88
N THR A 92 26.01 -0.22 0.24
CA THR A 92 24.91 -1.18 0.48
C THR A 92 24.95 -1.72 1.92
N ALA A 93 26.13 -2.04 2.45
CA ALA A 93 26.30 -2.49 3.82
C ALA A 93 25.85 -1.41 4.82
N ARG A 94 26.16 -0.12 4.58
CA ARG A 94 25.65 1.00 5.39
C ARG A 94 24.13 1.06 5.41
N ILE A 95 23.48 0.97 4.23
CA ILE A 95 22.01 0.96 4.15
C ILE A 95 21.41 -0.21 4.93
N ALA A 96 22.04 -1.38 4.90
CA ALA A 96 21.60 -2.54 5.67
C ALA A 96 21.85 -2.39 7.19
N LEU A 97 22.97 -1.78 7.60
CA LEU A 97 23.23 -1.45 9.00
C LEU A 97 22.25 -0.41 9.52
N ASP A 98 21.92 0.60 8.72
CA ASP A 98 20.93 1.63 9.04
C ASP A 98 19.54 1.01 9.24
N SER A 99 19.17 -0.01 8.45
CA SER A 99 17.88 -0.69 8.61
C SER A 99 17.81 -1.55 9.88
N TRP A 100 18.92 -2.20 10.28
CA TRP A 100 19.01 -2.88 11.58
C TRP A 100 19.03 -1.91 12.76
N ALA A 101 19.71 -0.76 12.62
CA ALA A 101 19.72 0.30 13.63
C ALA A 101 18.31 0.84 13.89
N ALA A 102 17.52 1.01 12.82
CA ALA A 102 16.14 1.50 12.89
C ALA A 102 15.19 0.58 13.67
N VAL A 103 15.49 -0.71 13.83
CA VAL A 103 14.59 -1.66 14.51
C VAL A 103 15.13 -2.21 15.83
N SER A 104 16.46 -2.18 16.03
CA SER A 104 17.12 -2.62 17.27
C SER A 104 17.47 -1.47 18.21
N GLY A 105 17.61 -0.25 17.67
CA GLY A 105 18.17 0.90 18.36
C GLY A 105 19.66 0.78 18.71
N LEU A 106 20.36 -0.24 18.19
CA LEU A 106 21.82 -0.31 18.23
C LEU A 106 22.43 0.75 17.31
N LYS A 107 23.62 1.24 17.66
CA LYS A 107 24.43 2.11 16.80
C LYS A 107 25.53 1.30 16.15
N PHE A 108 25.79 1.57 14.87
CA PHE A 108 26.92 0.99 14.15
C PHE A 108 27.95 2.08 13.85
N GLU A 109 29.14 1.95 14.43
CA GLU A 109 30.24 2.92 14.25
C GLU A 109 31.33 2.33 13.36
N GLU A 110 31.60 2.99 12.23
CA GLU A 110 32.68 2.57 11.33
C GLU A 110 34.06 2.88 11.91
N ILE A 111 34.89 1.83 12.01
CA ILE A 111 36.30 1.93 12.38
C ILE A 111 37.18 1.32 11.28
N SER A 112 38.50 1.45 11.42
CA SER A 112 39.47 0.82 10.51
C SER A 112 40.37 -0.13 11.32
N GLY A 113 40.16 -1.45 11.22
CA GLY A 113 40.92 -2.45 12.00
C GLY A 113 40.43 -3.89 11.82
N THR A 114 41.37 -4.81 11.56
CA THR A 114 41.12 -6.24 11.32
C THR A 114 40.48 -6.98 12.51
N ALA A 115 39.60 -7.94 12.27
CA ALA A 115 38.88 -8.75 13.27
C ALA A 115 39.78 -9.45 14.31
N HIS A 116 39.21 -9.64 15.51
CA HIS A 116 39.80 -10.42 16.60
C HIS A 116 40.04 -11.89 16.19
N ALA A 117 41.29 -12.25 15.92
CA ALA A 117 41.74 -13.64 15.95
C ALA A 117 41.96 -14.01 17.42
N GLY A 118 41.21 -15.00 17.90
CA GLY A 118 41.06 -15.27 19.33
C GLY A 118 42.34 -15.56 20.15
N ASP A 119 42.11 -15.48 21.46
CA ASP A 119 42.89 -15.95 22.60
C ASP A 119 44.05 -15.06 23.11
N GLY A 120 43.86 -14.55 24.33
CA GLY A 120 44.92 -13.97 25.18
C GLY A 120 45.26 -12.49 24.92
N PRO A 121 45.95 -11.84 25.87
CA PRO A 121 46.25 -10.42 25.76
C PRO A 121 47.05 -10.12 24.49
N THR A 122 46.54 -9.20 23.67
CA THR A 122 47.02 -8.94 22.30
C THR A 122 48.36 -8.19 22.25
N ALA A 123 48.80 -7.61 23.37
CA ALA A 123 50.13 -7.02 23.55
C ALA A 123 50.60 -7.04 25.02
N VAL A 124 51.91 -7.16 25.24
CA VAL A 124 52.55 -6.99 26.56
C VAL A 124 53.20 -5.62 26.62
N VAL A 125 52.69 -4.76 27.50
CA VAL A 125 53.23 -3.43 27.81
C VAL A 125 54.21 -3.57 28.98
N GLN A 126 55.48 -3.28 28.74
CA GLN A 126 56.48 -3.22 29.81
C GLN A 126 56.56 -1.80 30.35
N GLU A 127 56.54 -1.67 31.68
CA GLU A 127 56.82 -0.41 32.36
C GLU A 127 58.13 0.23 31.87
N VAL A 128 58.07 1.51 31.48
CA VAL A 128 59.22 2.30 31.00
C VAL A 128 59.58 3.36 32.04
N GLY A 129 60.37 2.95 33.02
CA GLY A 129 60.67 3.76 34.21
C GLY A 129 59.53 3.72 35.23
N ASP A 130 59.85 4.03 36.48
CA ASP A 130 58.97 3.88 37.64
C ASP A 130 57.64 4.64 37.48
N ALA A 131 56.52 3.90 37.51
CA ALA A 131 55.19 4.45 37.37
C ALA A 131 54.80 5.28 38.61
N ALA A 132 54.32 6.50 38.39
CA ALA A 132 53.94 7.36 39.51
C ALA A 132 52.67 6.83 40.20
N GLY A 133 52.65 6.75 41.54
CA GLY A 133 51.48 6.36 42.33
C GLY A 133 50.38 7.43 42.46
N ASN A 134 50.13 8.19 41.39
CA ASN A 134 49.09 9.22 41.30
C ASN A 134 48.77 9.54 39.82
N ALA A 135 47.79 10.40 39.58
CA ALA A 135 47.32 10.77 38.23
C ALA A 135 48.38 11.41 37.30
N SER A 136 49.58 11.75 37.78
CA SER A 136 50.70 12.18 36.93
C SER A 136 51.44 11.02 36.25
N THR A 137 50.97 9.77 36.42
CA THR A 137 51.58 8.60 35.78
C THR A 137 51.57 8.72 34.26
N THR A 138 52.63 8.22 33.63
CA THR A 138 52.69 8.02 32.18
C THR A 138 52.54 6.55 31.80
N ALA A 139 52.43 5.65 32.78
CA ALA A 139 52.12 4.25 32.54
C ALA A 139 50.65 4.13 32.13
N ALA A 140 50.41 3.53 30.99
CA ALA A 140 49.07 3.32 30.44
C ALA A 140 48.99 1.95 29.77
N MET A 141 47.79 1.40 29.74
CA MET A 141 47.46 0.17 29.02
C MET A 141 46.06 0.29 28.41
N GLN A 142 45.79 -0.54 27.41
CA GLN A 142 44.45 -0.73 26.84
C GLN A 142 43.78 -1.98 27.41
N VAL A 143 42.46 -2.03 27.31
CA VAL A 143 41.67 -3.23 27.58
C VAL A 143 42.09 -4.34 26.62
N GLY A 144 42.37 -5.52 27.17
CA GLY A 144 42.93 -6.66 26.42
C GLY A 144 44.47 -6.70 26.37
N GLU A 145 45.18 -5.71 26.92
CA GLU A 145 46.65 -5.78 27.07
C GLU A 145 47.07 -6.39 28.42
N GLN A 146 48.33 -6.83 28.48
CA GLN A 146 49.00 -7.21 29.72
C GLN A 146 50.05 -6.16 30.07
N PHE A 147 49.97 -5.52 31.23
CA PHE A 147 51.00 -4.60 31.72
C PHE A 147 51.94 -5.32 32.70
N LYS A 148 53.25 -5.16 32.56
CA LYS A 148 54.27 -5.71 33.47
C LYS A 148 55.10 -4.59 34.11
N GLY A 149 55.23 -4.62 35.43
CA GLY A 149 55.97 -3.62 36.21
C GLY A 149 56.70 -4.21 37.43
N THR A 150 57.36 -3.35 38.20
CA THR A 150 58.11 -3.76 39.41
C THR A 150 57.83 -2.86 40.60
N ILE A 151 57.30 -3.44 41.69
CA ILE A 151 57.26 -2.77 42.99
C ILE A 151 58.62 -2.97 43.67
N SER A 152 59.48 -1.96 43.58
CA SER A 152 60.81 -1.80 44.17
C SER A 152 60.80 -1.54 45.68
N SER A 153 59.72 -1.01 46.28
CA SER A 153 59.65 -0.75 47.73
C SER A 153 58.26 -0.96 48.36
N ALA A 154 58.23 -1.32 49.65
CA ALA A 154 57.00 -1.63 50.40
C ALA A 154 55.99 -0.45 50.53
N ARG A 155 56.33 0.75 50.07
CA ARG A 155 55.44 1.93 50.09
C ARG A 155 55.12 2.47 48.71
N GLU A 156 55.71 1.87 47.69
CA GLU A 156 55.50 2.23 46.30
C GLU A 156 54.16 1.69 45.81
N LYS A 157 53.64 2.42 44.84
CA LYS A 157 52.35 2.19 44.21
C LYS A 157 52.50 2.68 42.79
N ASP A 158 52.06 1.87 41.86
CA ASP A 158 52.12 2.20 40.45
C ASP A 158 50.69 2.48 40.01
N TRP A 159 50.43 3.66 39.46
CA TRP A 159 49.16 3.90 38.79
C TRP A 159 49.33 3.65 37.30
N ILE A 160 48.45 2.83 36.74
CA ILE A 160 48.39 2.52 35.32
C ILE A 160 47.07 3.08 34.79
N ALA A 161 47.14 4.01 33.85
CA ALA A 161 45.95 4.59 33.21
C ALA A 161 45.32 3.58 32.24
N VAL A 162 43.98 3.47 32.26
CA VAL A 162 43.20 2.66 31.33
C VAL A 162 41.90 3.41 31.00
N GLU A 163 41.53 3.47 29.72
CA GLU A 163 40.24 4.01 29.30
C GLU A 163 39.15 2.96 29.47
N LEU A 164 38.08 3.30 30.19
CA LEU A 164 36.89 2.45 30.35
C LEU A 164 35.66 3.18 29.82
N GLU A 165 34.69 2.42 29.30
CA GLU A 165 33.46 2.94 28.70
C GLU A 165 32.26 2.78 29.64
N ALA A 166 31.33 3.73 29.60
CA ALA A 166 30.12 3.65 30.42
C ALA A 166 29.27 2.43 30.04
N GLY A 167 28.72 1.73 31.04
CA GLY A 167 27.87 0.55 30.85
C GLY A 167 28.63 -0.76 30.72
N GLN A 168 29.93 -0.74 30.41
CA GLN A 168 30.73 -1.94 30.19
C GLN A 168 31.24 -2.56 31.49
N SER A 169 31.31 -3.89 31.54
CA SER A 169 31.85 -4.66 32.68
C SER A 169 33.25 -5.18 32.40
N TYR A 170 34.14 -5.00 33.36
CA TYR A 170 35.57 -5.30 33.27
C TYR A 170 36.01 -6.19 34.42
N THR A 171 36.96 -7.07 34.15
CA THR A 171 37.74 -7.82 35.13
C THR A 171 39.18 -7.35 35.08
N ILE A 172 39.70 -6.88 36.22
CA ILE A 172 41.06 -6.37 36.37
C ILE A 172 41.80 -7.28 37.34
N GLY A 173 42.74 -8.07 36.83
CA GLY A 173 43.54 -9.01 37.61
C GLY A 173 44.99 -8.55 37.80
N MET A 174 45.58 -8.80 38.96
CA MET A 174 47.01 -8.58 39.23
C MET A 174 47.63 -9.78 39.93
N SER A 175 48.73 -10.28 39.38
CA SER A 175 49.53 -11.39 39.91
C SER A 175 51.02 -11.08 39.83
N GLY A 176 51.85 -11.94 40.43
CA GLY A 176 53.27 -11.97 40.10
C GLY A 176 53.47 -12.40 38.64
N ASP A 177 54.42 -11.79 37.93
CA ASP A 177 54.68 -12.03 36.50
C ASP A 177 55.35 -13.39 36.18
N GLY A 178 55.50 -14.26 37.19
CA GLY A 178 56.15 -15.56 37.09
C GLY A 178 57.69 -15.54 37.11
N SER A 179 58.32 -14.36 37.19
CA SER A 179 59.78 -14.23 37.25
C SER A 179 60.37 -14.54 38.63
N GLU A 180 61.68 -14.74 38.70
CA GLU A 180 62.39 -14.93 39.98
C GLU A 180 62.31 -13.64 40.81
N GLY A 181 61.62 -13.70 41.96
CA GLY A 181 61.34 -12.52 42.79
C GLY A 181 60.01 -11.84 42.48
N ALA A 182 59.14 -12.45 41.66
CA ALA A 182 57.79 -11.98 41.43
C ALA A 182 56.99 -11.83 42.74
N ILE A 183 56.10 -10.86 42.75
CA ILE A 183 55.25 -10.58 43.91
C ILE A 183 54.31 -11.76 44.17
N ASN A 184 54.23 -12.20 45.43
CA ASN A 184 53.51 -13.42 45.80
C ASN A 184 52.20 -13.17 46.56
N ASN A 185 51.83 -11.89 46.73
CA ASN A 185 50.59 -11.43 47.36
C ASN A 185 50.36 -9.98 46.96
N THR A 186 49.41 -9.76 46.06
CA THR A 186 49.16 -8.48 45.39
C THR A 186 48.09 -7.68 46.11
N TYR A 187 47.93 -6.41 45.73
CA TYR A 187 46.86 -5.53 46.15
C TYR A 187 46.49 -4.64 44.98
N LEU A 188 45.20 -4.64 44.62
CA LEU A 188 44.63 -3.84 43.55
C LEU A 188 43.63 -2.83 44.10
N ARG A 189 43.65 -1.63 43.52
CA ARG A 189 42.61 -0.62 43.72
C ARG A 189 42.31 0.10 42.41
N LEU A 190 41.04 0.24 42.08
CA LEU A 190 40.56 0.99 40.92
C LEU A 190 40.14 2.40 41.34
N ILE A 191 40.61 3.40 40.62
CA ILE A 191 40.36 4.82 40.88
C ILE A 191 39.66 5.45 39.68
N ASP A 192 38.59 6.20 39.94
CA ASP A 192 37.79 6.90 38.92
C ASP A 192 38.49 8.15 38.35
N PRO A 193 37.97 8.73 37.25
CA PRO A 193 38.53 9.96 36.66
C PRO A 193 38.54 11.18 37.61
N SER A 194 37.73 11.15 38.69
CA SER A 194 37.68 12.20 39.71
C SER A 194 38.71 11.97 40.84
N GLY A 195 39.46 10.87 40.79
CA GLY A 195 40.47 10.50 41.77
C GLY A 195 39.95 9.73 42.99
N ASN A 196 38.70 9.25 42.97
CA ASN A 196 38.13 8.46 44.07
C ASN A 196 38.37 6.96 43.85
N SER A 197 38.63 6.22 44.93
CA SER A 197 38.68 4.76 44.89
C SER A 197 37.28 4.18 44.73
N VAL A 198 37.04 3.43 43.67
CA VAL A 198 35.72 2.83 43.35
C VAL A 198 35.66 1.33 43.61
N ALA A 199 36.80 0.63 43.56
CA ALA A 199 36.89 -0.78 43.93
C ALA A 199 38.29 -1.13 44.45
N GLN A 200 38.42 -2.20 45.24
CA GLN A 200 39.70 -2.72 45.72
C GLN A 200 39.60 -4.21 46.04
N ASN A 201 40.68 -4.96 45.83
CA ASN A 201 40.79 -6.36 46.24
C ASN A 201 42.26 -6.73 46.54
N ASP A 202 42.49 -7.64 47.49
CA ASP A 202 43.81 -8.16 47.87
C ASP A 202 43.98 -9.66 47.60
N ASP A 203 42.90 -10.45 47.57
CA ASP A 203 42.94 -11.88 47.24
C ASP A 203 41.74 -12.26 46.33
N ARG A 204 42.01 -12.91 45.19
CA ARG A 204 41.04 -13.30 44.17
C ARG A 204 40.13 -14.43 44.67
N ALA A 205 40.69 -15.37 45.43
CA ALA A 205 39.95 -16.48 46.00
C ALA A 205 40.67 -17.03 47.24
N ALA A 206 39.97 -17.81 48.07
CA ALA A 206 40.57 -18.44 49.24
C ALA A 206 41.73 -19.39 48.85
N GLY A 207 42.97 -18.98 49.17
CA GLY A 207 44.18 -19.73 48.82
C GLY A 207 44.90 -19.24 47.55
N ASP A 208 44.29 -18.31 46.81
CA ASP A 208 44.93 -17.58 45.70
C ASP A 208 45.21 -16.14 46.14
N ARG A 209 46.48 -15.76 46.04
CA ARG A 209 47.03 -14.50 46.54
C ARG A 209 47.19 -13.43 45.46
N ALA A 210 46.75 -13.73 44.24
CA ALA A 210 46.52 -12.73 43.20
C ALA A 210 45.31 -11.86 43.59
N SER A 211 45.18 -10.65 43.07
CA SER A 211 44.04 -9.77 43.31
C SER A 211 43.20 -9.67 42.03
N GLU A 212 41.89 -9.52 42.15
CA GLU A 212 40.98 -9.37 41.00
C GLU A 212 39.82 -8.42 41.34
N ILE A 213 39.49 -7.50 40.45
CA ILE A 213 38.35 -6.58 40.60
C ILE A 213 37.42 -6.83 39.42
N GLU A 214 36.14 -7.08 39.70
CA GLU A 214 35.06 -6.97 38.71
C GLU A 214 34.37 -5.61 38.88
N PHE A 215 34.20 -4.87 37.78
CA PHE A 215 33.69 -3.51 37.83
C PHE A 215 32.90 -3.14 36.56
N THR A 216 31.69 -2.62 36.76
CA THR A 216 30.89 -2.00 35.68
C THR A 216 31.06 -0.48 35.73
N ALA A 217 31.66 0.08 34.68
CA ALA A 217 31.94 1.52 34.62
C ALA A 217 30.63 2.32 34.47
N GLN A 218 30.35 3.21 35.42
CA GLN A 218 29.14 4.04 35.40
C GLN A 218 29.25 5.26 34.48
N GLN A 219 30.49 5.63 34.13
CA GLN A 219 30.83 6.76 33.26
C GLN A 219 32.10 6.42 32.48
N GLY A 220 32.21 6.92 31.26
CA GLY A 220 33.39 6.74 30.42
C GLY A 220 34.55 7.68 30.83
N GLY A 221 35.77 7.27 30.52
CA GLY A 221 36.99 8.09 30.67
C GLY A 221 38.16 7.34 31.30
N THR A 222 39.23 8.07 31.64
CA THR A 222 40.46 7.49 32.18
C THR A 222 40.31 7.06 33.64
N TYR A 223 40.34 5.75 33.88
CA TYR A 223 40.49 5.17 35.22
C TYR A 223 41.97 4.87 35.49
N TYR A 224 42.32 4.73 36.77
CA TYR A 224 43.67 4.36 37.19
C TYR A 224 43.65 3.08 38.02
N ILE A 225 44.45 2.10 37.60
CA ILE A 225 44.72 0.87 38.33
C ILE A 225 45.92 1.14 39.23
N GLU A 226 45.70 1.15 40.55
CA GLU A 226 46.76 1.20 41.54
C GLU A 226 47.24 -0.24 41.84
N ALA A 227 48.42 -0.57 41.33
CA ALA A 227 49.11 -1.82 41.58
C ALA A 227 50.07 -1.68 42.78
N ALA A 228 49.97 -2.59 43.76
CA ALA A 228 50.86 -2.62 44.92
C ALA A 228 51.05 -4.04 45.47
N GLY A 229 52.03 -4.20 46.37
CA GLY A 229 52.13 -5.38 47.23
C GLY A 229 51.31 -5.25 48.50
N TYR A 230 50.59 -6.30 48.89
CA TYR A 230 49.88 -6.29 50.16
C TYR A 230 50.86 -6.14 51.34
N GLY A 231 50.67 -5.19 52.25
CA GLY A 231 51.57 -5.00 53.40
C GLY A 231 52.98 -4.54 53.03
N THR A 232 53.98 -5.43 53.03
CA THR A 232 55.39 -5.09 52.72
C THR A 232 55.99 -5.90 51.58
N ARG A 233 55.16 -6.57 50.76
CA ARG A 233 55.66 -7.36 49.63
C ARG A 233 56.09 -6.43 48.50
N THR A 234 57.11 -6.85 47.77
CA THR A 234 57.74 -6.16 46.66
C THR A 234 58.11 -7.21 45.61
N GLY A 235 58.29 -6.82 44.36
CA GLY A 235 58.64 -7.72 43.28
C GLY A 235 57.95 -7.36 41.98
N ASN A 236 58.25 -8.16 40.95
CA ASN A 236 57.68 -7.98 39.62
C ASN A 236 56.23 -8.45 39.59
N TYR A 237 55.38 -7.72 38.88
CA TYR A 237 53.96 -8.01 38.77
C TYR A 237 53.49 -7.89 37.31
N GLU A 238 52.34 -8.48 37.06
CA GLU A 238 51.57 -8.25 35.84
C GLU A 238 50.13 -7.87 36.19
N VAL A 239 49.54 -6.98 35.39
CA VAL A 239 48.14 -6.58 35.42
C VAL A 239 47.52 -6.95 34.08
N ASN A 240 46.33 -7.55 34.13
CA ASN A 240 45.53 -7.84 32.95
C ASN A 240 44.17 -7.17 33.12
N VAL A 241 43.68 -6.51 32.08
CA VAL A 241 42.32 -5.97 32.02
C VAL A 241 41.59 -6.70 30.91
N SER A 242 40.50 -7.38 31.24
CA SER A 242 39.64 -8.11 30.31
C SER A 242 38.18 -7.71 30.51
N GLY A 243 37.30 -7.98 29.55
CA GLY A 243 35.94 -7.43 29.54
C GLY A 243 35.91 -6.02 28.93
N GLY A 244 34.74 -5.54 28.51
CA GLY A 244 34.59 -4.38 27.63
C GLY A 244 35.17 -4.59 26.22
N ARG A 245 34.63 -3.88 25.23
CA ARG A 245 35.03 -4.01 23.81
C ARG A 245 36.41 -3.38 23.57
N SER A 246 37.29 -4.07 22.85
CA SER A 246 38.62 -3.56 22.52
C SER A 246 38.56 -2.61 21.32
N ASN A 247 38.89 -1.33 21.50
CA ASN A 247 38.90 -0.31 20.44
C ASN A 247 39.99 -0.47 19.35
N THR A 248 40.54 -1.68 19.15
CA THR A 248 41.57 -1.96 18.12
C THR A 248 41.12 -2.94 17.03
N THR A 249 39.96 -3.57 17.17
CA THR A 249 39.41 -4.56 16.23
C THR A 249 37.88 -4.43 16.17
N ALA A 250 37.28 -4.38 14.98
CA ALA A 250 35.84 -4.19 14.86
C ALA A 250 35.04 -5.39 15.39
N ASP A 251 33.85 -5.13 15.94
CA ASP A 251 32.91 -6.17 16.36
C ASP A 251 32.39 -6.97 15.16
N ILE A 252 32.14 -6.29 14.02
CA ILE A 252 31.72 -6.92 12.76
C ILE A 252 32.64 -6.46 11.62
N THR A 253 33.27 -7.40 10.91
CA THR A 253 34.07 -7.09 9.72
C THR A 253 33.39 -7.57 8.44
N PHE A 254 33.50 -6.79 7.38
CA PHE A 254 32.87 -7.08 6.11
C PHE A 254 33.90 -7.40 5.02
N GLY A 255 33.59 -8.35 4.14
CA GLY A 255 34.43 -8.69 2.99
C GLY A 255 33.63 -9.09 1.75
N GLU A 256 34.28 -9.05 0.57
CA GLU A 256 33.64 -9.39 -0.71
C GLU A 256 34.47 -10.33 -1.60
N ASP A 257 35.67 -10.72 -1.16
CA ASP A 257 36.62 -11.53 -1.93
C ASP A 257 36.26 -13.03 -1.97
N ASN A 258 35.48 -13.52 -1.01
CA ASN A 258 35.10 -14.92 -0.97
C ASN A 258 33.82 -15.19 -1.77
N ALA A 259 33.72 -16.41 -2.30
CA ALA A 259 32.55 -16.84 -3.05
C ALA A 259 31.31 -16.97 -2.14
N GLY A 260 30.16 -16.57 -2.66
CA GLY A 260 28.87 -16.67 -1.99
C GLY A 260 28.58 -15.53 -1.01
N ALA A 261 27.51 -15.70 -0.24
CA ALA A 261 27.13 -14.87 0.88
C ALA A 261 27.09 -15.74 2.15
N TYR A 262 27.64 -15.24 3.25
CA TYR A 262 27.60 -15.91 4.55
C TYR A 262 27.98 -14.95 5.68
N ALA A 263 27.55 -15.30 6.90
CA ALA A 263 28.04 -14.74 8.14
C ALA A 263 28.61 -15.82 9.07
N ALA A 264 29.60 -15.43 9.88
CA ALA A 264 30.19 -16.29 10.89
C ALA A 264 30.42 -15.51 12.19
N SER A 265 29.95 -16.05 13.32
CA SER A 265 30.16 -15.48 14.65
C SER A 265 31.20 -16.29 15.42
N PHE A 266 32.07 -15.61 16.16
CA PHE A 266 33.01 -16.21 17.10
C PHE A 266 32.52 -15.94 18.51
N THR A 267 32.23 -16.99 19.27
CA THR A 267 31.57 -16.86 20.58
C THR A 267 32.44 -17.33 21.73
N GLN A 268 32.20 -16.73 22.89
CA GLN A 268 32.60 -17.26 24.19
C GLN A 268 31.31 -17.61 24.93
N GLY A 269 31.00 -18.91 25.03
CA GLY A 269 29.68 -19.35 25.50
C GLY A 269 28.58 -18.93 24.52
N THR A 270 27.58 -18.19 25.00
CA THR A 270 26.49 -17.61 24.21
C THR A 270 26.81 -16.19 23.72
N THR A 271 27.89 -15.57 24.19
CA THR A 271 28.22 -14.19 23.83
C THR A 271 29.06 -14.15 22.56
N ILE A 272 28.59 -13.42 21.55
CA ILE A 272 29.36 -13.09 20.34
C ILE A 272 30.47 -12.10 20.72
N GLN A 273 31.71 -12.48 20.43
CA GLN A 273 32.90 -11.65 20.62
C GLN A 273 33.27 -10.89 19.35
N SER A 274 33.02 -11.49 18.18
CA SER A 274 33.17 -10.87 16.88
C SER A 274 32.36 -11.62 15.81
N ALA A 275 32.07 -10.96 14.70
CA ALA A 275 31.43 -11.57 13.54
C ALA A 275 32.08 -11.12 12.22
N ILE A 276 31.93 -11.97 11.20
CA ILE A 276 32.32 -11.69 9.82
C ILE A 276 31.07 -11.77 8.96
N VAL A 277 30.88 -10.77 8.09
CA VAL A 277 29.88 -10.78 7.02
C VAL A 277 30.63 -10.79 5.68
N ASN A 278 30.31 -11.73 4.81
CA ASN A 278 30.85 -11.77 3.46
C ASN A 278 29.73 -11.80 2.43
N VAL A 279 29.75 -10.87 1.47
CA VAL A 279 28.89 -10.93 0.29
C VAL A 279 29.75 -10.71 -0.95
N SER A 280 29.87 -11.72 -1.80
CA SER A 280 30.76 -11.69 -2.96
C SER A 280 30.51 -10.49 -3.87
N ALA A 281 31.59 -9.84 -4.34
CA ALA A 281 31.54 -8.72 -5.28
C ALA A 281 30.76 -9.03 -6.58
N SER A 282 30.67 -10.31 -6.95
CA SER A 282 29.91 -10.77 -8.12
C SER A 282 28.39 -10.59 -8.00
N TRP A 283 27.88 -10.28 -6.80
CA TRP A 283 26.45 -10.14 -6.53
C TRP A 283 25.93 -8.70 -6.68
N VAL A 284 26.79 -7.75 -7.04
CA VAL A 284 26.43 -6.32 -7.17
C VAL A 284 25.30 -6.03 -8.16
N ASN A 285 25.08 -6.91 -9.14
CA ASN A 285 24.08 -6.72 -10.20
C ASN A 285 22.69 -7.31 -9.89
N TYR A 286 22.48 -7.87 -8.68
CA TYR A 286 21.20 -8.50 -8.31
C TYR A 286 20.14 -7.51 -7.78
N GLY A 287 20.33 -6.20 -7.97
CA GLY A 287 19.34 -5.18 -7.63
C GLY A 287 19.00 -5.16 -6.13
N SER A 288 17.71 -5.15 -5.79
CA SER A 288 17.23 -5.15 -4.39
C SER A 288 17.64 -6.40 -3.62
N TYR A 289 17.79 -7.55 -4.30
CA TYR A 289 18.22 -8.79 -3.65
C TYR A 289 19.66 -8.69 -3.11
N TYR A 290 20.51 -7.84 -3.71
CA TYR A 290 21.85 -7.57 -3.17
C TYR A 290 21.81 -6.87 -1.81
N LEU A 291 20.91 -5.88 -1.65
CA LEU A 291 20.69 -5.22 -0.36
C LEU A 291 20.05 -6.18 0.66
N GLN A 292 19.02 -6.92 0.24
CA GLN A 292 18.36 -7.94 1.06
C GLN A 292 19.36 -8.97 1.61
N THR A 293 20.35 -9.38 0.80
CA THR A 293 21.42 -10.30 1.24
C THR A 293 22.27 -9.69 2.35
N TYR A 294 22.66 -8.41 2.26
CA TYR A 294 23.38 -7.76 3.38
C TYR A 294 22.53 -7.68 4.64
N ILE A 295 21.24 -7.37 4.52
CA ILE A 295 20.32 -7.36 5.67
C ILE A 295 20.27 -8.75 6.32
N HIS A 296 20.12 -9.81 5.51
CA HIS A 296 20.13 -11.20 5.95
C HIS A 296 21.42 -11.59 6.68
N GLU A 297 22.58 -11.36 6.08
CA GLU A 297 23.87 -11.74 6.68
C GLU A 297 24.21 -10.94 7.94
N ILE A 298 23.81 -9.67 8.00
CA ILE A 298 23.93 -8.88 9.23
C ILE A 298 23.00 -9.43 10.32
N GLY A 299 21.79 -9.88 9.98
CA GLY A 299 20.90 -10.59 10.91
C GLY A 299 21.59 -11.81 11.54
N HIS A 300 22.28 -12.61 10.74
CA HIS A 300 23.10 -13.71 11.25
C HIS A 300 24.29 -13.26 12.11
N ALA A 301 24.99 -12.19 11.71
CA ALA A 301 26.08 -11.63 12.50
C ALA A 301 25.60 -11.15 13.88
N LEU A 302 24.37 -10.64 13.94
CA LEU A 302 23.68 -10.22 15.17
C LEU A 302 23.05 -11.37 15.95
N GLY A 303 23.08 -12.61 15.45
CA GLY A 303 22.66 -13.79 16.20
C GLY A 303 21.35 -14.45 15.77
N LEU A 304 20.71 -13.98 14.70
CA LEU A 304 19.52 -14.61 14.13
C LEU A 304 19.90 -15.85 13.29
N GLY A 305 19.06 -16.88 13.33
CA GLY A 305 19.12 -18.07 12.47
C GLY A 305 18.27 -17.94 11.22
N HIS A 306 18.17 -19.00 10.41
CA HIS A 306 17.14 -19.09 9.37
C HIS A 306 15.80 -19.49 9.98
N SER A 307 14.68 -19.21 9.30
CA SER A 307 13.32 -19.61 9.72
C SER A 307 13.04 -21.11 9.63
N GLY A 308 13.96 -21.90 9.11
CA GLY A 308 13.90 -23.37 9.16
C GLY A 308 15.30 -24.00 9.20
N ASN A 309 15.34 -25.31 9.42
CA ASN A 309 16.60 -26.06 9.47
C ASN A 309 17.13 -26.38 8.06
N TYR A 310 17.41 -25.32 7.31
CA TYR A 310 17.99 -25.37 5.97
C TYR A 310 19.19 -24.43 5.89
N ASN A 311 20.10 -24.70 4.93
CA ASN A 311 21.30 -23.90 4.73
C ASN A 311 21.83 -24.07 3.30
N GLY A 312 22.11 -22.98 2.61
CA GLY A 312 22.64 -22.94 1.25
C GLY A 312 21.62 -23.23 0.13
N SER A 313 20.68 -24.15 0.34
CA SER A 313 19.50 -24.31 -0.52
C SER A 313 18.33 -24.93 0.24
N ALA A 314 17.11 -24.61 -0.19
CA ALA A 314 15.87 -25.12 0.39
C ALA A 314 14.78 -25.22 -0.69
N SER A 315 13.76 -26.05 -0.44
CA SER A 315 12.52 -26.12 -1.21
C SER A 315 11.33 -26.16 -0.26
N PHE A 316 10.37 -25.25 -0.46
CA PHE A 316 9.27 -25.03 0.48
C PHE A 316 8.55 -26.32 0.88
N GLY A 317 8.06 -27.09 -0.10
CA GLY A 317 7.30 -28.32 0.16
C GLY A 317 8.05 -29.47 0.83
N ARG A 318 9.36 -29.32 1.10
CA ARG A 318 10.18 -30.32 1.81
C ARG A 318 10.79 -29.77 3.10
N ASP A 319 11.28 -28.55 3.06
CA ASP A 319 12.19 -28.01 4.07
C ASP A 319 11.52 -26.95 4.97
N ALA A 320 10.37 -26.40 4.60
CA ALA A 320 9.64 -25.44 5.43
C ALA A 320 9.05 -26.11 6.67
N LEU A 321 9.13 -25.43 7.82
CA LEU A 321 8.60 -25.91 9.10
C LEU A 321 7.15 -25.46 9.36
N TYR A 322 6.76 -24.34 8.78
CA TYR A 322 5.46 -23.69 8.97
C TYR A 322 5.00 -23.02 7.66
N ALA A 323 3.69 -22.78 7.53
CA ALA A 323 3.03 -22.39 6.29
C ALA A 323 3.41 -20.97 5.82
N ASN A 324 3.60 -20.04 6.74
CA ASN A 324 3.97 -18.64 6.47
C ASN A 324 5.49 -18.37 6.53
N ASP A 325 6.34 -19.38 6.29
CA ASP A 325 7.78 -19.19 6.10
C ASP A 325 8.02 -18.53 4.74
N SER A 326 8.18 -17.22 4.71
CA SER A 326 8.41 -16.46 3.49
C SER A 326 9.14 -15.14 3.75
N TRP A 327 9.64 -14.53 2.67
CA TRP A 327 10.19 -13.18 2.69
C TRP A 327 9.23 -12.13 3.25
N GLN A 328 7.91 -12.36 3.24
CA GLN A 328 6.98 -11.40 3.82
C GLN A 328 7.11 -11.34 5.35
N THR A 329 7.37 -12.47 6.01
CA THR A 329 7.40 -12.56 7.47
C THR A 329 8.80 -12.34 8.05
N THR A 330 9.85 -12.76 7.35
CA THR A 330 11.25 -12.64 7.79
C THR A 330 12.21 -12.59 6.60
N VAL A 331 13.20 -11.70 6.67
CA VAL A 331 14.33 -11.65 5.74
C VAL A 331 15.21 -12.89 5.83
N MET A 332 15.10 -13.67 6.91
CA MET A 332 15.88 -14.88 7.16
C MET A 332 15.34 -16.12 6.41
N SER A 333 14.18 -15.99 5.76
CA SER A 333 13.59 -17.06 4.95
C SER A 333 14.26 -17.23 3.59
N TYR A 334 14.34 -18.47 3.14
CA TYR A 334 14.80 -18.79 1.78
C TYR A 334 13.68 -18.76 0.74
N PHE A 335 12.42 -18.62 1.17
CA PHE A 335 11.27 -18.76 0.29
C PHE A 335 10.69 -17.39 -0.05
N ASP A 336 10.80 -17.02 -1.31
CA ASP A 336 10.06 -15.86 -1.83
C ASP A 336 8.59 -16.21 -2.10
N GLN A 337 7.77 -15.21 -2.43
CA GLN A 337 6.33 -15.39 -2.63
C GLN A 337 5.99 -16.32 -3.82
N ASN A 338 6.91 -16.58 -4.75
CA ASN A 338 6.70 -17.57 -5.80
C ASN A 338 7.02 -19.00 -5.32
N ASP A 339 7.87 -19.16 -4.30
CA ASP A 339 8.25 -20.46 -3.74
C ASP A 339 7.24 -20.95 -2.69
N ASN A 340 6.65 -20.03 -1.91
CA ASN A 340 5.66 -20.33 -0.88
C ASN A 340 4.23 -20.03 -1.37
N PRO A 341 3.42 -21.05 -1.73
CA PRO A 341 2.06 -20.86 -2.23
C PRO A 341 1.04 -20.42 -1.16
N ASN A 342 1.42 -20.41 0.12
CA ASN A 342 0.52 -20.04 1.23
C ASN A 342 0.60 -18.55 1.58
N THR A 343 1.48 -17.78 0.94
CA THR A 343 1.63 -16.34 1.18
C THR A 343 1.00 -15.57 0.01
N ASP A 344 -0.18 -14.96 0.20
CA ASP A 344 -0.79 -14.07 -0.80
C ASP A 344 -0.16 -12.68 -0.74
N ALA A 345 1.06 -12.55 -1.28
CA ALA A 345 1.80 -11.29 -1.35
C ALA A 345 2.56 -11.17 -2.67
N SER A 346 2.86 -9.94 -3.08
CA SER A 346 3.68 -9.70 -4.26
C SER A 346 5.15 -10.01 -4.00
N LYS A 347 5.81 -10.70 -4.93
CA LYS A 347 7.26 -10.93 -4.87
C LYS A 347 8.02 -9.61 -5.07
N LEU A 348 8.59 -9.09 -4.00
CA LEU A 348 9.37 -7.86 -3.99
C LEU A 348 10.66 -8.04 -3.19
N GLY A 349 11.68 -7.27 -3.54
CA GLY A 349 12.91 -7.24 -2.75
C GLY A 349 12.70 -6.49 -1.44
N LEU A 350 13.20 -7.06 -0.34
CA LEU A 350 13.10 -6.47 0.99
C LEU A 350 14.22 -5.47 1.21
N VAL A 351 13.90 -4.31 1.78
CA VAL A 351 14.92 -3.29 2.12
C VAL A 351 14.96 -2.92 3.59
N THR A 352 14.19 -3.64 4.40
CA THR A 352 14.21 -3.60 5.88
C THR A 352 14.18 -5.04 6.43
N PRO A 353 14.56 -5.25 7.70
CA PRO A 353 14.05 -6.38 8.48
C PRO A 353 12.51 -6.40 8.45
N GLN A 354 11.89 -7.57 8.50
CA GLN A 354 10.44 -7.77 8.50
C GLN A 354 9.92 -8.03 9.92
N LEU A 355 8.60 -8.13 10.09
CA LEU A 355 7.96 -8.16 11.41
C LEU A 355 8.55 -9.20 12.38
N ALA A 356 8.79 -10.43 11.93
CA ALA A 356 9.40 -11.45 12.81
C ALA A 356 10.88 -11.15 13.14
N ASP A 357 11.60 -10.52 12.22
CA ASP A 357 13.00 -10.11 12.45
C ASP A 357 13.06 -9.00 13.51
N ILE A 358 12.09 -8.08 13.49
CA ILE A 358 11.98 -6.98 14.45
C ILE A 358 11.71 -7.55 15.85
N VAL A 359 10.74 -8.46 15.98
CA VAL A 359 10.46 -9.13 17.26
C VAL A 359 11.69 -9.91 17.74
N ALA A 360 12.38 -10.63 16.84
CA ALA A 360 13.57 -11.41 17.15
C ALA A 360 14.76 -10.57 17.60
N ILE A 361 15.04 -9.45 16.92
CA ILE A 361 16.19 -8.61 17.27
C ILE A 361 15.95 -7.85 18.58
N GLN A 362 14.70 -7.44 18.84
CA GLN A 362 14.32 -6.79 20.08
C GLN A 362 14.30 -7.76 21.26
N SER A 363 14.05 -9.05 21.05
CA SER A 363 14.18 -10.05 22.12
C SER A 363 15.64 -10.29 22.53
N LEU A 364 16.60 -10.13 21.60
CA LEU A 364 18.03 -10.25 21.88
C LEU A 364 18.62 -9.00 22.55
N TYR A 365 18.22 -7.81 22.12
CA TYR A 365 18.90 -6.55 22.47
C TYR A 365 18.04 -5.53 23.22
N GLY A 366 16.76 -5.82 23.43
CA GLY A 366 15.77 -4.92 24.02
C GLY A 366 14.94 -4.18 22.97
N THR A 367 13.73 -3.75 23.39
CA THR A 367 12.83 -2.94 22.56
C THR A 367 13.25 -1.47 22.60
N PRO A 368 13.49 -0.83 21.44
CA PRO A 368 13.83 0.57 21.42
C PRO A 368 12.67 1.47 21.77
N THR A 369 13.02 2.62 22.37
CA THR A 369 12.09 3.73 22.69
C THR A 369 12.53 5.06 22.10
N SER A 370 13.65 5.06 21.35
CA SER A 370 14.30 6.26 20.84
C SER A 370 14.37 6.30 19.31
N VAL A 371 13.78 5.34 18.61
CA VAL A 371 13.71 5.36 17.16
C VAL A 371 12.59 6.32 16.77
N ARG A 372 12.93 7.36 16.01
CA ARG A 372 11.97 8.27 15.34
C ARG A 372 10.91 8.93 16.23
N THR A 373 11.22 9.25 17.48
CA THR A 373 10.28 9.78 18.48
C THR A 373 9.64 11.18 18.22
N GLY A 374 9.67 11.69 16.99
CA GLY A 374 8.99 12.91 16.60
C GLY A 374 8.30 12.72 15.26
N ASP A 375 7.45 13.67 14.88
CA ASP A 375 6.56 13.55 13.71
C ASP A 375 7.29 13.12 12.43
N THR A 376 6.96 11.93 11.95
CA THR A 376 7.61 11.27 10.82
C THR A 376 6.65 11.10 9.64
N VAL A 377 7.13 11.40 8.44
CA VAL A 377 6.39 11.15 7.19
C VAL A 377 7.00 9.96 6.47
N TYR A 378 6.13 9.04 6.06
CA TYR A 378 6.39 7.87 5.23
C TYR A 378 5.70 8.04 3.88
N GLY A 379 6.29 7.55 2.80
CA GLY A 379 5.75 7.70 1.44
C GLY A 379 6.23 8.99 0.77
N ASP A 380 5.30 9.75 0.19
CA ASP A 380 5.60 10.99 -0.51
C ASP A 380 6.20 12.02 0.46
N GLY A 381 7.33 12.61 0.06
CA GLY A 381 8.03 13.60 0.90
C GLY A 381 8.61 13.05 2.21
N HIS A 382 8.84 11.74 2.32
CA HIS A 382 9.34 11.08 3.55
C HIS A 382 10.49 11.81 4.25
N THR A 383 10.50 11.79 5.59
CA THR A 383 11.47 12.55 6.42
C THR A 383 12.53 11.67 7.09
N THR A 384 12.45 10.35 6.92
CA THR A 384 13.25 9.37 7.67
C THR A 384 14.75 9.36 7.29
N GLY A 385 15.09 9.74 6.06
CA GLY A 385 16.42 9.51 5.47
C GLY A 385 16.79 8.04 5.24
N GLN A 386 15.92 7.07 5.61
CA GLN A 386 16.14 5.65 5.38
C GLN A 386 15.62 5.24 4.01
N VAL A 387 16.39 4.40 3.30
CA VAL A 387 16.01 3.83 2.01
C VAL A 387 14.73 2.98 2.13
N GLY A 388 13.79 3.17 1.21
CA GLY A 388 12.53 2.41 1.13
C GLY A 388 11.36 3.04 1.88
N MET A 389 11.61 4.04 2.71
CA MET A 389 10.55 4.78 3.43
C MET A 389 9.80 5.77 2.53
N ASP A 390 10.20 5.90 1.27
CA ASP A 390 9.42 6.48 0.17
C ASP A 390 8.28 5.56 -0.32
N LEU A 391 8.17 4.35 0.25
CA LEU A 391 7.15 3.32 -0.03
C LEU A 391 6.97 3.04 -1.53
N PRO A 392 8.05 2.69 -2.28
CA PRO A 392 7.98 2.54 -3.72
C PRO A 392 7.31 1.22 -4.11
N SER A 393 6.65 1.18 -5.27
CA SER A 393 5.99 -0.01 -5.83
C SER A 393 6.93 -1.20 -6.14
N SER A 394 8.24 -1.01 -6.05
CA SER A 394 9.27 -2.00 -6.42
C SER A 394 9.90 -2.74 -5.23
N ARG A 395 9.53 -2.39 -3.99
CA ARG A 395 10.16 -2.90 -2.77
C ARG A 395 9.12 -3.15 -1.69
N ALA A 396 9.47 -4.01 -0.73
CA ALA A 396 8.69 -4.21 0.48
C ALA A 396 9.45 -3.74 1.73
N VAL A 397 8.70 -3.22 2.71
CA VAL A 397 9.22 -2.62 3.94
C VAL A 397 8.36 -2.95 5.16
N ALA A 398 8.99 -2.94 6.33
CA ALA A 398 8.33 -2.85 7.62
C ALA A 398 8.71 -1.51 8.27
N ILE A 399 7.70 -0.79 8.74
CA ILE A 399 7.83 0.51 9.41
C ILE A 399 7.94 0.25 10.91
N GLN A 400 8.99 0.80 11.53
CA GLN A 400 9.09 0.91 12.98
C GLN A 400 9.17 2.38 13.34
N ASP A 401 8.33 2.77 14.29
CA ASP A 401 8.36 4.08 14.95
C ASP A 401 8.16 3.90 16.47
N ASN A 402 8.61 4.86 17.28
CA ASN A 402 8.41 4.86 18.74
C ASN A 402 7.71 6.12 19.25
N GLY A 403 7.27 7.01 18.38
CA GLY A 403 6.29 8.04 18.73
C GLY A 403 6.49 9.35 17.97
N GLY A 404 5.60 10.29 18.22
CA GLY A 404 5.41 11.42 17.33
C GLY A 404 3.95 11.45 16.93
N ILE A 405 3.62 12.30 15.96
CA ILE A 405 2.38 12.21 15.20
C ILE A 405 2.79 11.93 13.76
N ASP A 406 2.62 10.69 13.34
CA ASP A 406 3.19 10.15 12.12
C ASP A 406 2.16 10.12 10.99
N LEU A 407 2.65 10.18 9.75
CA LEU A 407 1.84 10.22 8.54
C LEU A 407 2.37 9.24 7.50
N ILE A 408 1.48 8.40 6.98
CA ILE A 408 1.68 7.74 5.68
C ILE A 408 1.05 8.63 4.61
N ASP A 409 1.89 9.27 3.79
CA ASP A 409 1.49 10.12 2.67
C ASP A 409 1.65 9.37 1.35
N LEU A 410 0.54 9.11 0.68
CA LEU A 410 0.42 8.48 -0.63
C LEU A 410 -0.34 9.41 -1.60
N GLY A 411 -0.41 10.70 -1.31
CA GLY A 411 -1.24 11.65 -2.05
C GLY A 411 -0.91 11.78 -3.54
N SER A 412 0.29 11.37 -3.97
CA SER A 412 0.65 11.35 -5.39
C SER A 412 0.28 10.04 -6.10
N ARG A 413 -0.29 9.05 -5.41
CA ARG A 413 -0.60 7.73 -5.97
C ARG A 413 -1.95 7.75 -6.67
N SER A 414 -2.08 6.92 -7.72
CA SER A 414 -3.31 6.80 -8.52
C SER A 414 -3.81 5.36 -8.62
N ALA A 415 -3.14 4.44 -7.93
CA ALA A 415 -3.63 3.07 -7.79
C ALA A 415 -4.48 2.99 -6.54
N ASP A 416 -5.40 2.05 -6.49
CA ASP A 416 -6.15 1.73 -5.28
C ASP A 416 -5.18 1.24 -4.20
N GLN A 417 -5.31 1.81 -3.01
CA GLN A 417 -4.54 1.44 -1.83
C GLN A 417 -5.45 0.67 -0.86
N ARG A 418 -4.98 -0.47 -0.36
CA ARG A 418 -5.52 -1.04 0.89
C ARG A 418 -4.56 -0.71 2.02
N LEU A 419 -4.82 0.37 2.73
CA LEU A 419 -3.98 0.90 3.81
C LEU A 419 -4.54 0.51 5.18
N ASP A 420 -3.71 -0.12 6.00
CA ASP A 420 -4.04 -0.50 7.38
C ASP A 420 -3.00 0.11 8.34
N LEU A 421 -3.47 1.00 9.23
CA LEU A 421 -2.63 1.74 10.20
C LEU A 421 -2.40 0.97 11.51
N ARG A 422 -2.93 -0.25 11.64
CA ARG A 422 -2.76 -1.07 12.85
C ARG A 422 -1.40 -1.76 12.83
N PRO A 423 -0.76 -1.95 14.00
CA PRO A 423 0.48 -2.72 14.08
C PRO A 423 0.24 -4.19 13.71
N GLU A 424 1.29 -4.84 13.22
CA GLU A 424 1.32 -6.25 12.81
C GLU A 424 0.34 -6.62 11.68
N THR A 425 -0.07 -5.64 10.87
CA THR A 425 -0.86 -5.85 9.66
C THR A 425 -0.05 -5.54 8.39
N TYR A 426 -0.59 -5.96 7.25
CA TYR A 426 -0.04 -5.65 5.93
C TYR A 426 -1.01 -4.81 5.11
N SER A 427 -0.43 -3.81 4.44
CA SER A 427 -1.07 -2.95 3.46
C SER A 427 -0.71 -3.40 2.04
N ASP A 428 -1.66 -3.22 1.12
CA ASP A 428 -1.49 -3.45 -0.31
C ASP A 428 -1.36 -2.08 -0.99
N LEU A 429 -0.12 -1.66 -1.27
CA LEU A 429 0.16 -0.32 -1.76
C LEU A 429 0.72 -0.34 -3.17
N ASN A 430 0.35 0.66 -3.98
CA ASN A 430 0.81 0.85 -5.35
C ASN A 430 0.54 -0.36 -6.28
N GLY A 431 -0.64 -0.99 -6.17
CA GLY A 431 -0.99 -2.18 -6.94
C GLY A 431 -0.09 -3.39 -6.63
N LYS A 432 0.40 -3.49 -5.39
CA LYS A 432 1.15 -4.63 -4.87
C LYS A 432 0.46 -5.13 -3.62
N LYS A 433 0.51 -6.44 -3.41
CA LYS A 433 -0.07 -7.09 -2.23
C LYS A 433 0.97 -7.24 -1.12
N GLY A 434 0.60 -6.85 0.08
CA GLY A 434 1.27 -7.14 1.34
C GLY A 434 2.70 -6.63 1.41
N ASN A 435 2.99 -5.51 0.76
CA ASN A 435 4.33 -4.96 0.59
C ASN A 435 4.74 -3.96 1.68
N VAL A 436 3.80 -3.44 2.47
CA VAL A 436 4.11 -2.57 3.61
C VAL A 436 3.49 -3.13 4.86
N SER A 437 4.25 -3.15 5.94
CA SER A 437 3.78 -3.54 7.27
C SER A 437 4.17 -2.53 8.33
N ILE A 438 3.44 -2.53 9.45
CA ILE A 438 3.72 -1.70 10.62
C ILE A 438 4.15 -2.62 11.76
N ALA A 439 5.29 -2.34 12.37
CA ALA A 439 5.85 -3.15 13.45
C ALA A 439 5.01 -3.07 14.72
N ARG A 440 5.18 -4.08 15.58
CA ARG A 440 4.60 -4.08 16.93
C ARG A 440 4.98 -2.80 17.68
N ASP A 441 4.03 -2.30 18.46
CA ASP A 441 4.16 -1.09 19.27
C ASP A 441 4.46 0.19 18.47
N THR A 442 4.34 0.16 17.13
CA THR A 442 4.33 1.35 16.28
C THR A 442 2.90 1.83 16.12
N ILE A 443 2.67 3.12 16.33
CA ILE A 443 1.39 3.79 16.08
C ILE A 443 1.63 4.78 14.94
N ILE A 444 0.81 4.71 13.90
CA ILE A 444 0.78 5.71 12.84
C ILE A 444 -0.58 6.41 12.93
N GLU A 445 -0.58 7.71 13.20
CA GLU A 445 -1.80 8.45 13.47
C GLU A 445 -2.52 8.88 12.21
N ASN A 446 -1.81 9.17 11.11
CA ASN A 446 -2.42 9.84 9.97
C ASN A 446 -2.17 9.13 8.64
N ALA A 447 -3.12 9.32 7.72
CA ALA A 447 -3.04 8.83 6.36
C ALA A 447 -3.48 9.91 5.37
N ILE A 448 -2.75 10.02 4.27
CA ILE A 448 -3.20 10.69 3.05
C ILE A 448 -3.09 9.66 1.92
N THR A 449 -4.16 9.42 1.18
CA THR A 449 -4.14 8.60 -0.03
C THR A 449 -4.51 9.40 -1.26
N GLY A 450 -4.72 8.70 -2.37
CA GLY A 450 -4.46 9.21 -3.71
C GLY A 450 -5.73 9.54 -4.49
N SER A 451 -5.71 9.18 -5.78
CA SER A 451 -6.87 9.29 -6.67
C SER A 451 -7.49 7.93 -7.01
N GLY A 452 -7.14 6.88 -6.27
CA GLY A 452 -7.66 5.53 -6.48
C GLY A 452 -8.84 5.27 -5.54
N ASP A 453 -9.54 4.16 -5.74
CA ASP A 453 -10.64 3.77 -4.86
C ASP A 453 -10.05 3.08 -3.63
N ASP A 454 -9.75 3.86 -2.59
CA ASP A 454 -8.90 3.45 -1.49
C ASP A 454 -9.70 2.80 -0.33
N HIS A 455 -9.15 1.73 0.24
CA HIS A 455 -9.67 1.11 1.46
C HIS A 455 -8.73 1.39 2.64
N ILE A 456 -9.15 2.27 3.55
CA ILE A 456 -8.33 2.76 4.66
C ILE A 456 -8.89 2.27 5.99
N THR A 457 -8.04 1.67 6.82
CA THR A 457 -8.36 1.28 8.19
C THR A 457 -7.43 2.00 9.16
N GLY A 458 -8.00 2.87 9.98
CA GLY A 458 -7.37 3.50 11.14
C GLY A 458 -7.04 2.52 12.25
N ASN A 459 -6.75 3.04 13.44
CA ASN A 459 -6.38 2.24 14.60
C ASN A 459 -7.12 2.68 15.86
N ALA A 460 -6.49 2.62 17.04
CA ALA A 460 -7.14 3.01 18.30
C ALA A 460 -6.73 4.41 18.77
N ALA A 461 -5.88 5.10 18.00
CA ALA A 461 -5.46 6.47 18.26
C ALA A 461 -6.37 7.43 17.48
N ASP A 462 -6.39 8.71 17.90
CA ASP A 462 -7.10 9.76 17.16
C ASP A 462 -6.44 9.93 15.77
N ASN A 463 -7.12 9.48 14.71
CA ASN A 463 -6.60 9.49 13.35
C ASN A 463 -7.02 10.73 12.56
N VAL A 464 -6.13 11.25 11.71
CA VAL A 464 -6.48 12.19 10.63
C VAL A 464 -6.30 11.50 9.28
N ILE A 465 -7.40 11.27 8.57
CA ILE A 465 -7.43 10.51 7.33
C ILE A 465 -7.99 11.38 6.22
N HIS A 466 -7.21 11.59 5.16
CA HIS A 466 -7.68 12.20 3.91
C HIS A 466 -7.50 11.19 2.78
N SER A 467 -8.58 10.66 2.21
CA SER A 467 -8.48 9.61 1.19
C SER A 467 -8.25 10.14 -0.23
N GLY A 468 -8.67 11.37 -0.51
CA GLY A 468 -8.29 12.06 -1.74
C GLY A 468 -9.42 12.10 -2.77
N SER A 469 -9.29 11.42 -3.89
CA SER A 469 -10.39 11.26 -4.86
C SER A 469 -10.54 9.79 -5.20
N GLY A 470 -11.72 9.39 -5.68
CA GLY A 470 -12.07 7.98 -5.82
C GLY A 470 -13.26 7.67 -4.93
N ASP A 471 -13.88 6.51 -5.13
CA ASP A 471 -14.96 6.04 -4.26
C ASP A 471 -14.33 5.27 -3.08
N ASP A 472 -14.06 5.97 -1.98
CA ASP A 472 -13.23 5.45 -0.88
C ASP A 472 -14.03 4.74 0.22
N VAL A 473 -13.40 3.77 0.90
CA VAL A 473 -13.94 3.09 2.09
C VAL A 473 -13.03 3.31 3.28
N ILE A 474 -13.52 4.02 4.29
CA ILE A 474 -12.72 4.50 5.41
C ILE A 474 -13.32 4.03 6.74
N PHE A 475 -12.50 3.37 7.55
CA PHE A 475 -12.84 2.97 8.92
C PHE A 475 -11.90 3.66 9.91
N GLY A 476 -12.39 4.60 10.71
CA GLY A 476 -11.61 5.27 11.78
C GLY A 476 -11.21 4.31 12.90
N LYS A 477 -12.13 3.40 13.25
CA LYS A 477 -12.02 2.36 14.29
C LYS A 477 -12.20 2.90 15.70
N GLY A 478 -11.16 3.31 16.40
CA GLY A 478 -11.28 3.81 17.76
C GLY A 478 -10.45 5.06 17.92
N GLY A 479 -10.91 6.04 18.67
CA GLY A 479 -10.22 7.33 18.74
C GLY A 479 -11.22 8.47 18.67
N ASN A 480 -10.79 9.69 18.39
CA ASN A 480 -11.65 10.77 17.96
C ASN A 480 -11.13 11.24 16.62
N ASP A 481 -11.66 10.64 15.57
CA ASP A 481 -11.07 10.71 14.24
C ASP A 481 -11.57 11.95 13.48
N VAL A 482 -10.72 12.45 12.58
CA VAL A 482 -11.06 13.47 11.60
C VAL A 482 -10.86 12.86 10.21
N ILE A 483 -11.97 12.62 9.51
CA ILE A 483 -11.97 11.87 8.26
C ILE A 483 -12.52 12.74 7.14
N ASN A 484 -11.75 12.84 6.06
CA ASN A 484 -12.14 13.52 4.82
C ASN A 484 -12.08 12.51 3.67
N GLY A 485 -13.26 12.10 3.18
CA GLY A 485 -13.40 11.23 2.00
C GLY A 485 -12.94 11.90 0.70
N GLY A 486 -12.93 13.23 0.68
CA GLY A 486 -12.50 13.98 -0.48
C GLY A 486 -13.53 13.94 -1.60
N GLY A 487 -13.13 13.53 -2.80
CA GLY A 487 -13.99 13.59 -3.99
C GLY A 487 -14.39 12.21 -4.50
N GLY A 488 -15.67 11.90 -4.49
CA GLY A 488 -16.19 10.61 -4.92
C GLY A 488 -17.37 10.21 -4.06
N SER A 489 -17.76 8.95 -4.15
CA SER A 489 -18.83 8.35 -3.35
C SER A 489 -18.23 7.57 -2.19
N ASP A 490 -18.01 8.25 -1.07
CA ASP A 490 -17.22 7.68 0.03
C ASP A 490 -18.10 6.98 1.08
N TYR A 491 -17.63 5.86 1.60
CA TYR A 491 -18.16 5.22 2.79
C TYR A 491 -17.24 5.54 3.98
N ILE A 492 -17.76 6.26 4.98
CA ILE A 492 -17.01 6.70 6.16
C ILE A 492 -17.66 6.13 7.41
N ASP A 493 -16.94 5.29 8.15
CA ASP A 493 -17.33 4.79 9.47
C ASP A 493 -16.33 5.28 10.54
N GLY A 494 -16.76 6.19 11.41
CA GLY A 494 -15.93 6.72 12.49
C GLY A 494 -15.53 5.65 13.52
N GLY A 495 -16.46 4.75 13.85
CA GLY A 495 -16.26 3.72 14.87
C GLY A 495 -16.53 4.19 16.30
N ASP A 496 -15.69 3.75 17.23
CA ASP A 496 -15.77 4.08 18.66
C ASP A 496 -15.08 5.43 18.92
N GLY A 497 -15.85 6.47 19.23
CA GLY A 497 -15.20 7.77 19.35
C GLY A 497 -16.12 8.96 19.48
N ILE A 498 -15.52 10.14 19.29
CA ILE A 498 -16.27 11.33 18.87
C ILE A 498 -15.68 11.78 17.54
N ASP A 499 -16.26 11.26 16.47
CA ASP A 499 -15.65 11.31 15.15
C ASP A 499 -16.22 12.46 14.33
N THR A 500 -15.39 13.00 13.45
CA THR A 500 -15.68 14.17 12.64
C THR A 500 -15.49 13.86 11.16
N ALA A 501 -16.58 13.82 10.41
CA ALA A 501 -16.51 13.86 8.94
C ALA A 501 -16.26 15.30 8.49
N GLU A 502 -15.17 15.52 7.75
CA GLU A 502 -14.72 16.84 7.31
C GLU A 502 -14.97 17.06 5.82
N PHE A 503 -15.75 18.11 5.54
CA PHE A 503 -16.04 18.63 4.20
C PHE A 503 -15.57 20.08 4.04
N SER A 504 -14.70 20.59 4.93
CA SER A 504 -14.31 22.00 5.02
C SER A 504 -13.31 22.47 3.95
N ASN A 505 -13.32 21.85 2.76
CA ASN A 505 -12.62 22.31 1.57
C ASN A 505 -13.46 22.19 0.30
N THR A 506 -14.75 21.81 0.41
CA THR A 506 -15.65 21.77 -0.74
C THR A 506 -16.22 23.16 -1.04
N SER A 507 -16.30 23.50 -2.33
CA SER A 507 -17.08 24.64 -2.82
C SER A 507 -18.58 24.31 -2.97
N ASP A 508 -18.93 23.05 -2.72
CA ASP A 508 -20.22 22.50 -3.08
C ASP A 508 -21.30 22.88 -2.07
N ASN A 509 -22.51 23.05 -2.58
CA ASN A 509 -23.70 23.02 -1.74
C ASN A 509 -23.97 21.56 -1.36
N LEU A 510 -23.64 21.21 -0.11
CA LEU A 510 -23.90 19.88 0.40
C LEU A 510 -25.38 19.73 0.77
N THR A 511 -25.97 18.60 0.40
CA THR A 511 -27.29 18.20 0.88
C THR A 511 -27.19 16.98 1.77
N ILE A 512 -28.09 16.87 2.75
CA ILE A 512 -28.23 15.70 3.61
C ILE A 512 -29.61 15.08 3.40
N VAL A 513 -29.67 13.75 3.44
CA VAL A 513 -30.92 12.99 3.39
C VAL A 513 -31.37 12.57 4.78
N TYR A 514 -32.61 12.92 5.13
CA TYR A 514 -33.31 12.48 6.32
C TYR A 514 -34.40 11.48 5.94
N ASP A 515 -34.11 10.19 6.11
CA ASP A 515 -34.99 9.07 5.78
C ASP A 515 -35.19 8.14 6.99
N ALA A 516 -35.74 6.94 6.75
CA ALA A 516 -35.97 5.96 7.81
C ALA A 516 -34.67 5.43 8.44
N GLU A 517 -33.54 5.40 7.74
CA GLU A 517 -32.28 4.93 8.30
C GLU A 517 -31.70 5.99 9.23
N ALA A 518 -31.51 7.21 8.72
CA ALA A 518 -30.97 8.33 9.49
C ALA A 518 -31.84 8.66 10.73
N ALA A 519 -33.16 8.63 10.59
CA ALA A 519 -34.09 8.89 11.70
C ALA A 519 -34.02 7.85 12.83
N ASN A 520 -33.49 6.65 12.55
CA ASN A 520 -33.42 5.56 13.51
C ASN A 520 -31.96 5.21 13.90
N GLY A 521 -31.03 6.15 13.69
CA GLY A 521 -29.62 6.00 14.07
C GLY A 521 -28.82 5.10 13.15
N GLY A 522 -29.29 4.88 11.91
CA GLY A 522 -28.54 4.25 10.84
C GLY A 522 -27.64 5.23 10.09
N PRO A 523 -27.11 4.82 8.92
CA PRO A 523 -26.24 5.66 8.10
C PRO A 523 -26.90 6.99 7.69
N ILE A 524 -26.08 8.01 7.52
CA ILE A 524 -26.47 9.33 7.04
C ILE A 524 -25.88 9.53 5.66
N LYS A 525 -26.73 9.89 4.69
CA LYS A 525 -26.28 10.17 3.32
C LYS A 525 -26.12 11.67 3.11
N ILE A 526 -24.98 12.07 2.56
CA ILE A 526 -24.66 13.44 2.17
C ILE A 526 -24.29 13.45 0.69
N TYR A 527 -24.75 14.46 -0.05
CA TYR A 527 -24.43 14.61 -1.47
C TYR A 527 -23.76 15.97 -1.71
N GLY A 528 -22.70 15.97 -2.51
CA GLY A 528 -22.13 17.18 -3.10
C GLY A 528 -22.86 17.64 -4.36
N THR A 529 -22.42 18.74 -4.97
CA THR A 529 -23.06 19.27 -6.20
C THR A 529 -22.85 18.40 -7.43
N SER A 530 -21.88 17.48 -7.39
CA SER A 530 -21.65 16.45 -8.42
C SER A 530 -22.63 15.26 -8.33
N GLY A 531 -23.53 15.25 -7.35
CA GLY A 531 -24.48 14.14 -7.14
C GLY A 531 -23.88 12.88 -6.53
N LYS A 532 -22.58 12.88 -6.21
CA LYS A 532 -21.89 11.75 -5.57
C LYS A 532 -22.30 11.58 -4.11
N GLU A 533 -22.60 10.35 -3.73
CA GLU A 533 -23.15 9.99 -2.42
C GLU A 533 -22.04 9.65 -1.43
N ASN A 534 -21.99 10.38 -0.32
CA ASN A 534 -21.18 10.04 0.85
C ASN A 534 -22.07 9.38 1.91
N THR A 535 -21.70 8.18 2.34
CA THR A 535 -22.37 7.44 3.42
C THR A 535 -21.59 7.57 4.71
N LEU A 536 -22.19 8.19 5.73
CA LEU A 536 -21.59 8.38 7.04
C LEU A 536 -22.20 7.43 8.07
N VAL A 537 -21.35 6.72 8.79
CA VAL A 537 -21.70 5.77 9.85
C VAL A 537 -20.88 6.12 11.10
N SER A 538 -21.51 6.05 12.27
CA SER A 538 -20.83 6.35 13.55
C SER A 538 -20.10 7.72 13.56
N ILE A 539 -20.74 8.77 13.02
CA ILE A 539 -20.19 10.13 13.00
C ILE A 539 -20.99 11.04 13.93
N GLU A 540 -20.33 11.65 14.90
CA GLU A 540 -20.94 12.61 15.83
C GLU A 540 -20.92 14.04 15.29
N LYS A 541 -19.94 14.37 14.45
CA LYS A 541 -19.72 15.75 13.97
C LYS A 541 -19.52 15.80 12.46
N ILE A 542 -20.14 16.79 11.83
CA ILE A 542 -19.89 17.15 10.44
C ILE A 542 -19.24 18.54 10.42
N LYS A 543 -18.00 18.63 9.93
CA LYS A 543 -17.25 19.88 9.84
C LYS A 543 -17.31 20.42 8.41
N MET A 544 -17.75 21.67 8.28
CA MET A 544 -17.81 22.44 7.04
C MET A 544 -16.95 23.70 7.16
N ASN A 545 -16.79 24.45 6.07
CA ASN A 545 -15.94 25.64 5.98
C ASN A 545 -16.15 26.63 7.16
N ASP A 546 -17.41 26.92 7.48
CA ASP A 546 -17.78 27.96 8.44
C ASP A 546 -18.47 27.42 9.70
N ALA A 547 -18.68 26.10 9.83
CA ALA A 547 -19.46 25.52 10.93
C ALA A 547 -19.07 24.06 11.24
N THR A 548 -19.35 23.64 12.47
CA THR A 548 -19.33 22.22 12.87
C THR A 548 -20.69 21.87 13.43
N ILE A 549 -21.33 20.87 12.84
CA ILE A 549 -22.67 20.41 13.18
C ILE A 549 -22.55 19.18 14.07
N ASP A 550 -23.28 19.20 15.19
CA ASP A 550 -23.52 18.01 16.02
C ASP A 550 -24.66 17.19 15.39
N VAL A 551 -24.36 15.96 15.00
CA VAL A 551 -25.28 15.11 14.22
C VAL A 551 -26.54 14.78 15.02
N ALA A 552 -26.43 14.52 16.32
CA ALA A 552 -27.58 14.22 17.17
C ALA A 552 -28.53 15.43 17.31
N GLN A 553 -27.97 16.65 17.45
CA GLN A 553 -28.76 17.87 17.44
C GLN A 553 -29.43 18.11 16.08
N MET A 554 -28.70 17.90 14.98
CA MET A 554 -29.23 18.03 13.63
C MET A 554 -30.42 17.09 13.39
N LEU A 555 -30.28 15.79 13.70
CA LEU A 555 -31.36 14.81 13.55
C LEU A 555 -32.58 15.17 14.41
N THR A 556 -32.37 15.64 15.65
CA THR A 556 -33.47 16.11 16.52
C THR A 556 -34.24 17.28 15.89
N GLN A 557 -33.54 18.20 15.21
CA GLN A 557 -34.17 19.34 14.54
C GLN A 557 -34.91 18.91 13.26
N LEU A 558 -34.35 17.97 12.50
CA LEU A 558 -34.99 17.40 11.32
C LEU A 558 -36.28 16.65 11.71
N GLU A 559 -36.25 15.85 12.78
CA GLU A 559 -37.45 15.18 13.32
C GLU A 559 -38.50 16.21 13.77
N ALA A 560 -38.09 17.28 14.46
CA ALA A 560 -39.02 18.32 14.89
C ALA A 560 -39.68 19.06 13.70
N LYS A 561 -39.00 19.13 12.55
CA LYS A 561 -39.48 19.81 11.34
C LYS A 561 -40.33 18.91 10.45
N TYR A 562 -39.84 17.72 10.14
CA TYR A 562 -40.44 16.80 9.17
C TYR A 562 -41.25 15.66 9.81
N GLY A 563 -41.09 15.46 11.11
CA GLY A 563 -41.72 14.39 11.89
C GLY A 563 -40.81 13.17 12.05
N ALA A 564 -41.21 12.28 12.96
CA ALA A 564 -40.57 10.99 13.13
C ALA A 564 -40.89 10.06 11.95
N ILE A 565 -39.85 9.41 11.43
CA ILE A 565 -39.97 8.40 10.37
C ILE A 565 -39.73 7.03 11.01
N PRO A 566 -40.73 6.11 11.02
CA PRO A 566 -40.53 4.77 11.56
C PRO A 566 -39.57 3.98 10.67
N ALA A 567 -38.85 3.00 11.23
CA ALA A 567 -37.91 2.16 10.48
C ALA A 567 -38.51 1.44 9.26
N SER A 568 -39.83 1.21 9.22
CA SER A 568 -40.54 0.65 8.06
C SER A 568 -41.13 1.70 7.12
N GLY A 569 -40.83 2.98 7.35
CA GLY A 569 -41.34 4.11 6.58
C GLY A 569 -40.56 4.30 5.28
N SER A 570 -41.20 4.93 4.30
CA SER A 570 -40.61 5.26 3.00
C SER A 570 -40.46 6.77 2.77
N ALA A 571 -40.69 7.58 3.82
CA ALA A 571 -40.52 9.02 3.73
C ALA A 571 -39.02 9.35 3.70
N SER A 572 -38.63 10.28 2.84
CA SER A 572 -37.26 10.77 2.71
C SER A 572 -37.31 12.26 2.39
N TYR A 573 -36.40 13.03 2.99
CA TYR A 573 -36.30 14.48 2.84
C TYR A 573 -34.86 14.88 2.60
N THR A 574 -34.59 15.52 1.46
CA THR A 574 -33.28 16.12 1.16
C THR A 574 -33.25 17.57 1.65
N VAL A 575 -32.18 17.96 2.34
CA VAL A 575 -32.05 19.28 2.98
C VAL A 575 -30.67 19.86 2.69
N GLU A 576 -30.61 21.10 2.26
CA GLU A 576 -29.37 21.85 2.11
C GLU A 576 -28.67 22.06 3.47
N MET A 577 -27.40 21.68 3.56
CA MET A 577 -26.62 21.81 4.80
C MET A 577 -26.42 23.26 5.23
N SER A 578 -26.40 24.21 4.28
CA SER A 578 -26.39 25.65 4.59
C SER A 578 -27.64 26.09 5.37
N GLN A 579 -28.79 25.47 5.10
CA GLN A 579 -30.00 25.69 5.89
C GLN A 579 -29.85 25.08 7.27
N VAL A 580 -29.37 23.84 7.36
CA VAL A 580 -29.12 23.15 8.64
C VAL A 580 -28.22 23.99 9.57
N VAL A 581 -27.13 24.56 9.05
CA VAL A 581 -26.24 25.46 9.82
C VAL A 581 -27.01 26.65 10.37
N ALA A 582 -27.76 27.35 9.52
CA ALA A 582 -28.54 28.51 9.94
C ALA A 582 -29.54 28.15 11.05
N TRP A 583 -30.06 26.91 11.07
CA TRP A 583 -31.03 26.43 12.08
C TRP A 583 -30.34 26.14 13.41
N VAL A 584 -29.20 25.45 13.37
CA VAL A 584 -28.39 25.13 14.54
C VAL A 584 -27.90 26.40 15.23
N GLU A 585 -27.46 27.42 14.47
CA GLU A 585 -26.96 28.68 15.04
C GLU A 585 -28.05 29.61 15.61
N ASN A 586 -29.20 29.70 14.94
CA ASN A 586 -30.25 30.68 15.29
C ASN A 586 -31.40 30.11 16.13
N GLY A 587 -31.37 28.81 16.45
CA GLY A 587 -32.29 28.15 17.38
C GLY A 587 -33.75 28.10 16.92
N THR A 588 -34.02 28.46 15.67
CA THR A 588 -35.37 28.42 15.07
C THR A 588 -35.22 28.07 13.58
N PRO A 589 -35.92 27.04 13.07
CA PRO A 589 -35.98 26.82 11.63
C PRO A 589 -36.55 28.08 10.96
N PRO A 590 -35.92 28.63 9.91
CA PRO A 590 -36.47 29.70 9.12
C PRO A 590 -37.84 29.28 8.62
N GLN A 591 -38.75 30.26 8.60
CA GLN A 591 -40.08 30.07 8.06
C GLN A 591 -39.96 29.60 6.60
N PRO A 592 -40.85 28.69 6.15
CA PRO A 592 -40.83 28.20 4.79
C PRO A 592 -40.90 29.40 3.83
N ILE A 593 -39.90 29.50 2.96
CA ILE A 593 -40.24 29.74 1.56
C ILE A 593 -40.95 28.44 1.20
N ASP A 594 -42.21 28.54 0.76
CA ASP A 594 -42.95 27.39 0.25
C ASP A 594 -41.99 26.57 -0.60
N PRO A 595 -41.83 25.24 -0.41
CA PRO A 595 -41.22 24.47 -1.45
C PRO A 595 -42.14 24.69 -2.66
N GLU A 596 -41.70 25.52 -3.59
CA GLU A 596 -41.95 25.13 -4.97
C GLU A 596 -41.46 23.68 -5.05
N PRO A 597 -42.23 22.77 -5.67
CA PRO A 597 -41.72 21.45 -5.94
C PRO A 597 -40.31 21.67 -6.50
N VAL A 598 -39.32 21.13 -5.82
CA VAL A 598 -38.03 20.96 -6.47
C VAL A 598 -38.36 19.89 -7.49
N GLU A 599 -38.65 20.35 -8.71
CA GLU A 599 -38.61 19.52 -9.89
C GLU A 599 -37.33 18.70 -9.78
N PRO A 600 -37.36 17.39 -10.05
CA PRO A 600 -36.11 16.65 -10.25
C PRO A 600 -35.26 17.51 -11.18
N ALA A 601 -33.94 17.65 -10.92
CA ALA A 601 -33.06 18.43 -11.78
C ALA A 601 -33.49 18.16 -13.23
N GLU A 602 -34.01 19.17 -13.94
CA GLU A 602 -34.74 18.98 -15.19
C GLU A 602 -33.82 18.17 -16.10
N GLY A 603 -34.10 16.87 -16.18
CA GLY A 603 -33.33 16.00 -17.04
C GLY A 603 -33.77 16.36 -18.43
N HIS A 604 -32.82 16.68 -19.29
CA HIS A 604 -33.08 16.87 -20.71
C HIS A 604 -32.22 15.93 -21.53
N MET A 605 -32.64 15.74 -22.76
CA MET A 605 -31.80 15.19 -23.82
C MET A 605 -31.53 16.26 -24.87
N GLU A 606 -30.41 16.11 -25.55
CA GLU A 606 -30.02 16.93 -26.68
C GLU A 606 -29.68 16.03 -27.86
N ILE A 607 -30.20 16.40 -29.03
CA ILE A 607 -29.98 15.69 -30.29
C ILE A 607 -29.37 16.68 -31.28
N GLY A 608 -28.28 16.27 -31.93
CA GLY A 608 -27.64 17.07 -32.96
C GLY A 608 -26.90 16.22 -33.99
N SER A 609 -26.29 16.89 -34.96
CA SER A 609 -25.42 16.26 -35.95
C SER A 609 -24.15 17.06 -36.17
N VAL A 610 -23.10 16.38 -36.62
CA VAL A 610 -21.78 16.96 -36.93
C VAL A 610 -21.32 16.52 -38.31
N ALA A 611 -20.75 17.46 -39.06
CA ALA A 611 -20.00 17.17 -40.27
C ALA A 611 -18.50 17.13 -39.90
N VAL A 612 -17.85 15.98 -40.08
CA VAL A 612 -16.49 15.74 -39.62
C VAL A 612 -15.58 15.24 -40.73
N ARG A 613 -14.54 16.01 -41.01
CA ARG A 613 -13.38 15.59 -41.81
C ARG A 613 -12.23 15.26 -40.87
N GLN A 614 -11.66 14.08 -41.03
CA GLN A 614 -10.52 13.64 -40.23
C GLN A 614 -9.27 13.54 -41.10
N ASP A 615 -8.29 14.41 -40.86
CA ASP A 615 -7.05 14.41 -41.65
C ASP A 615 -5.96 13.48 -41.07
N ASP A 616 -6.19 12.91 -39.88
CA ASP A 616 -5.28 12.02 -39.15
C ASP A 616 -6.01 11.11 -38.15
N GLY A 617 -5.56 9.86 -38.03
CA GLY A 617 -6.15 8.83 -37.16
C GLY A 617 -5.93 9.04 -35.66
N THR A 618 -5.40 10.20 -35.24
CA THR A 618 -5.29 10.59 -33.83
C THR A 618 -6.10 11.85 -33.49
N GLN A 619 -6.85 12.36 -34.47
CA GLN A 619 -7.60 13.60 -34.33
C GLN A 619 -8.92 13.37 -33.59
N TRP A 620 -9.02 13.90 -32.38
CA TRP A 620 -10.27 13.98 -31.63
C TRP A 620 -10.99 15.29 -31.90
N HIS A 621 -12.30 15.20 -32.01
CA HIS A 621 -13.24 16.31 -32.21
C HIS A 621 -14.08 16.48 -30.94
N SER A 622 -14.72 17.63 -30.76
CA SER A 622 -15.53 17.90 -29.56
C SER A 622 -16.90 18.39 -29.95
N VAL A 623 -17.90 17.91 -29.21
CA VAL A 623 -19.26 18.46 -29.17
C VAL A 623 -19.44 19.16 -27.84
N SER A 624 -20.09 20.32 -27.85
CA SER A 624 -20.56 21.00 -26.64
C SER A 624 -22.06 20.97 -26.62
N PHE A 625 -22.64 20.65 -25.47
CA PHE A 625 -24.08 20.70 -25.27
C PHE A 625 -24.55 22.16 -25.17
N ASP A 626 -25.72 22.45 -25.72
CA ASP A 626 -26.42 23.73 -25.58
C ASP A 626 -26.84 23.99 -24.13
N ALA A 627 -27.13 22.92 -23.37
CA ALA A 627 -27.38 22.95 -21.93
C ALA A 627 -26.69 21.79 -21.20
N ALA A 628 -26.16 22.04 -20.00
CA ALA A 628 -25.39 21.04 -19.27
C ALA A 628 -26.24 19.83 -18.87
N ILE A 629 -25.87 18.62 -19.29
CA ILE A 629 -26.60 17.37 -19.04
C ILE A 629 -25.99 16.70 -17.81
N THR A 630 -26.80 16.39 -16.79
CA THR A 630 -26.31 15.70 -15.57
C THR A 630 -26.08 14.22 -15.86
N ASP A 631 -24.99 13.64 -15.37
CA ASP A 631 -24.59 12.24 -15.64
C ASP A 631 -24.88 11.79 -17.10
N PRO A 632 -24.25 12.44 -18.09
CA PRO A 632 -24.59 12.26 -19.49
C PRO A 632 -24.28 10.84 -19.98
N VAL A 633 -25.25 10.27 -20.68
CA VAL A 633 -25.10 9.10 -21.54
C VAL A 633 -25.20 9.59 -22.98
N VAL A 634 -24.24 9.18 -23.81
CA VAL A 634 -24.06 9.67 -25.19
C VAL A 634 -23.95 8.48 -26.13
N VAL A 635 -24.71 8.53 -27.22
CA VAL A 635 -24.64 7.59 -28.34
C VAL A 635 -24.54 8.37 -29.65
N MET A 636 -23.73 7.88 -30.60
CA MET A 636 -23.64 8.42 -31.94
C MET A 636 -24.33 7.50 -32.95
N GLY A 637 -24.89 8.08 -34.01
CA GLY A 637 -25.48 7.36 -35.13
C GLY A 637 -24.42 6.86 -36.12
N PRO A 638 -24.83 6.10 -37.16
CA PRO A 638 -23.93 5.68 -38.23
C PRO A 638 -23.38 6.89 -38.99
N ALA A 639 -22.17 6.76 -39.55
CA ALA A 639 -21.62 7.78 -40.44
C ALA A 639 -22.23 7.72 -41.85
N SER A 640 -22.31 8.88 -42.51
CA SER A 640 -22.76 8.97 -43.90
C SER A 640 -21.82 8.23 -44.85
N SER A 641 -22.31 7.89 -46.05
CA SER A 641 -21.60 7.10 -47.06
C SER A 641 -20.44 7.83 -47.76
N ASP A 642 -20.20 9.09 -47.40
CA ASP A 642 -19.17 9.93 -48.00
C ASP A 642 -17.77 9.43 -47.60
N GLY A 643 -17.13 8.65 -48.48
CA GLY A 643 -15.82 8.03 -48.24
C GLY A 643 -15.86 6.52 -48.43
N GLU A 644 -14.84 5.96 -49.08
CA GLU A 644 -14.82 4.53 -49.46
C GLU A 644 -14.27 3.61 -48.35
N GLN A 645 -13.67 4.17 -47.29
CA GLN A 645 -13.03 3.43 -46.22
C GLN A 645 -14.05 3.01 -45.14
N PRO A 646 -13.97 1.76 -44.63
CA PRO A 646 -14.77 1.34 -43.49
C PRO A 646 -14.28 1.98 -42.19
N LEU A 647 -15.22 2.32 -41.31
CA LEU A 647 -14.94 3.03 -40.06
C LEU A 647 -15.84 2.57 -38.92
N THR A 648 -15.42 2.86 -37.69
CA THR A 648 -16.27 2.92 -36.50
C THR A 648 -16.20 4.33 -35.90
N VAL A 649 -17.00 4.59 -34.87
CA VAL A 649 -17.02 5.86 -34.15
C VAL A 649 -16.74 5.58 -32.68
N ARG A 650 -15.86 6.39 -32.09
CA ARG A 650 -15.48 6.26 -30.68
C ARG A 650 -15.69 7.57 -29.96
N ILE A 651 -16.13 7.50 -28.70
CA ILE A 651 -16.29 8.67 -27.84
C ILE A 651 -15.47 8.55 -26.56
N ARG A 652 -15.08 9.69 -25.99
CA ARG A 652 -14.41 9.76 -24.68
C ARG A 652 -14.67 11.11 -24.02
N ASN A 653 -14.14 11.29 -22.82
CA ASN A 653 -14.19 12.56 -22.09
C ASN A 653 -15.63 13.12 -22.03
N VAL A 654 -16.59 12.24 -21.75
CA VAL A 654 -17.99 12.64 -21.60
C VAL A 654 -18.13 13.38 -20.28
N THR A 655 -18.50 14.66 -20.36
CA THR A 655 -18.70 15.58 -19.23
C THR A 655 -20.07 16.20 -19.31
N GLU A 656 -20.53 16.86 -18.25
CA GLU A 656 -21.82 17.56 -18.24
C GLU A 656 -21.95 18.63 -19.33
N THR A 657 -20.86 19.06 -19.97
CA THR A 657 -20.86 20.15 -20.96
C THR A 657 -20.61 19.68 -22.40
N GLY A 658 -20.35 18.39 -22.60
CA GLY A 658 -20.01 17.86 -23.91
C GLY A 658 -19.14 16.61 -23.86
N PHE A 659 -18.72 16.14 -25.02
CA PHE A 659 -17.90 14.94 -25.19
C PHE A 659 -16.91 15.11 -26.34
N GLU A 660 -15.89 14.25 -26.37
CA GLU A 660 -15.00 14.11 -27.51
C GLU A 660 -15.34 12.86 -28.33
N TYR A 661 -15.14 12.94 -29.64
CA TYR A 661 -15.36 11.83 -30.56
C TYR A 661 -14.28 11.75 -31.65
N GLN A 662 -14.15 10.57 -32.25
CA GLN A 662 -13.23 10.31 -33.34
C GLN A 662 -13.89 9.43 -34.41
N VAL A 663 -13.56 9.68 -35.68
CA VAL A 663 -13.82 8.72 -36.77
C VAL A 663 -12.71 7.67 -36.69
N ASP A 664 -12.98 6.56 -36.04
CA ASP A 664 -11.97 5.56 -35.74
C ASP A 664 -11.88 4.60 -36.95
N GLU A 665 -10.93 4.85 -37.84
CA GLU A 665 -10.67 3.93 -38.94
C GLU A 665 -9.96 2.68 -38.42
N TRP A 666 -10.30 1.52 -38.98
CA TRP A 666 -9.62 0.28 -38.67
C TRP A 666 -8.10 0.39 -38.89
N ASN A 667 -7.32 -0.29 -38.04
CA ASN A 667 -5.86 -0.11 -37.92
C ASN A 667 -5.08 -0.37 -39.22
N TYR A 668 -5.62 -1.19 -40.14
CA TYR A 668 -5.02 -1.43 -41.45
C TYR A 668 -5.15 -0.25 -42.45
N LEU A 669 -5.91 0.78 -42.11
CA LEU A 669 -6.15 1.98 -42.92
C LEU A 669 -5.18 3.12 -42.53
N ASP A 670 -5.30 4.28 -43.18
CA ASP A 670 -4.34 5.39 -43.05
C ASP A 670 -4.74 6.46 -42.03
N GLY A 671 -5.90 6.31 -41.39
CA GLY A 671 -6.44 7.22 -40.38
C GLY A 671 -7.04 8.50 -40.96
N THR A 672 -7.01 8.67 -42.29
CA THR A 672 -7.51 9.86 -42.98
C THR A 672 -8.88 9.56 -43.58
N HIS A 673 -9.91 10.26 -43.12
CA HIS A 673 -11.26 10.13 -43.65
C HIS A 673 -11.77 11.42 -44.27
N THR A 674 -12.51 11.31 -45.37
CA THR A 674 -13.21 12.48 -45.94
C THR A 674 -14.33 12.94 -45.01
N GLU A 675 -14.90 14.11 -45.29
CA GLU A 675 -16.03 14.64 -44.53
C GLU A 675 -17.22 13.67 -44.55
N VAL A 676 -17.68 13.25 -43.37
CA VAL A 676 -18.90 12.46 -43.14
C VAL A 676 -19.81 13.18 -42.17
N ASP A 677 -21.11 12.95 -42.31
CA ASP A 677 -22.12 13.41 -41.35
C ASP A 677 -22.40 12.30 -40.32
N ILE A 678 -22.48 12.68 -39.04
CA ILE A 678 -22.76 11.78 -37.92
C ILE A 678 -23.72 12.46 -36.94
N SER A 679 -24.81 11.79 -36.59
CA SER A 679 -25.73 12.26 -35.54
C SER A 679 -25.27 11.84 -34.14
N TRP A 680 -25.68 12.58 -33.12
CA TRP A 680 -25.39 12.28 -31.72
C TRP A 680 -26.58 12.63 -30.83
N MET A 681 -26.80 11.81 -29.80
CA MET A 681 -27.83 12.01 -28.79
C MET A 681 -27.17 11.90 -27.42
N ALA A 682 -27.43 12.87 -26.56
CA ALA A 682 -26.99 12.87 -25.17
C ALA A 682 -28.19 13.07 -24.25
N GLY A 683 -28.24 12.37 -23.12
CA GLY A 683 -29.31 12.55 -22.15
C GLY A 683 -28.88 12.21 -20.74
N THR A 684 -29.65 12.71 -19.77
CA THR A 684 -29.43 12.43 -18.35
C THR A 684 -29.65 10.94 -18.10
N ALA A 685 -28.72 10.25 -17.43
CA ALA A 685 -28.89 8.82 -17.10
C ALA A 685 -30.20 8.54 -16.35
N GLY A 686 -30.80 7.38 -16.58
CA GLY A 686 -32.04 6.94 -15.94
C GLY A 686 -33.20 6.69 -16.90
N ASP A 687 -34.35 6.33 -16.31
CA ASP A 687 -35.61 6.09 -17.02
C ASP A 687 -36.44 7.38 -17.09
N HIS A 688 -36.78 7.80 -18.30
CA HIS A 688 -37.47 9.06 -18.57
C HIS A 688 -38.67 8.88 -19.49
N THR A 689 -39.54 9.89 -19.50
CA THR A 689 -40.64 10.00 -20.46
C THR A 689 -40.61 11.41 -21.06
N LEU A 690 -40.96 11.54 -22.34
CA LEU A 690 -41.11 12.83 -23.02
C LEU A 690 -42.58 13.27 -23.03
N GLU A 691 -42.81 14.56 -23.31
CA GLU A 691 -44.17 15.12 -23.38
C GLU A 691 -45.12 14.36 -24.34
N ASP A 692 -44.59 13.77 -25.40
CA ASP A 692 -45.39 13.01 -26.37
C ASP A 692 -45.71 11.57 -25.94
N GLY A 693 -45.22 11.16 -24.76
CA GLY A 693 -45.41 9.84 -24.17
C GLY A 693 -44.34 8.82 -24.52
N THR A 694 -43.31 9.20 -25.28
CA THR A 694 -42.17 8.33 -25.59
C THR A 694 -41.38 8.03 -24.32
N ARG A 695 -41.10 6.75 -24.06
CA ARG A 695 -40.27 6.32 -22.94
C ARG A 695 -38.83 6.10 -23.43
N ILE A 696 -37.86 6.66 -22.71
CA ILE A 696 -36.44 6.55 -23.03
C ILE A 696 -35.66 6.21 -21.77
N SER A 697 -34.77 5.24 -21.85
CA SER A 697 -33.85 4.87 -20.78
C SER A 697 -32.41 5.09 -21.23
N PHE A 698 -31.65 5.86 -20.47
CA PHE A 698 -30.23 6.12 -20.68
C PHE A 698 -29.41 5.36 -19.63
N GLY A 699 -28.42 4.57 -20.07
CA GLY A 699 -27.60 3.81 -19.13
C GLY A 699 -26.18 3.52 -19.59
N LYS A 700 -25.40 2.96 -18.67
CA LYS A 700 -23.98 2.62 -18.82
C LYS A 700 -23.76 1.18 -18.37
N SER A 701 -22.85 0.46 -19.02
CA SER A 701 -22.50 -0.90 -18.65
C SER A 701 -21.03 -1.19 -18.94
N ASP A 702 -20.37 -1.90 -18.03
CA ASP A 702 -18.99 -2.35 -18.21
C ASP A 702 -18.86 -3.23 -19.44
N ALA A 703 -17.86 -2.98 -20.28
CA ALA A 703 -17.61 -3.69 -21.53
C ALA A 703 -16.16 -4.22 -21.53
N LYS A 704 -15.98 -5.50 -21.16
CA LYS A 704 -14.66 -6.03 -20.75
C LYS A 704 -14.04 -7.07 -21.69
N THR A 705 -14.83 -7.78 -22.49
CA THR A 705 -14.30 -8.89 -23.29
C THR A 705 -15.07 -9.09 -24.59
N THR A 706 -14.48 -9.86 -25.51
CA THR A 706 -15.14 -10.37 -26.72
C THR A 706 -16.24 -11.41 -26.41
N ASP A 707 -16.38 -11.85 -25.15
CA ASP A 707 -17.36 -12.87 -24.75
C ASP A 707 -18.74 -12.29 -24.42
N GLY A 708 -18.87 -10.95 -24.43
CA GLY A 708 -20.13 -10.24 -24.34
C GLY A 708 -20.64 -9.98 -22.92
N GLY A 709 -21.56 -9.02 -22.80
CA GLY A 709 -22.27 -8.62 -21.59
C GLY A 709 -23.77 -8.59 -21.81
N ALA A 710 -24.54 -8.61 -20.71
CA ALA A 710 -26.00 -8.58 -20.74
C ALA A 710 -26.51 -7.38 -19.94
N VAL A 711 -27.48 -6.65 -20.51
CA VAL A 711 -28.15 -5.52 -19.87
C VAL A 711 -29.59 -5.90 -19.59
N ALA A 712 -29.99 -5.83 -18.32
CA ALA A 712 -31.37 -6.09 -17.91
C ALA A 712 -32.21 -4.81 -18.01
N LEU A 713 -33.39 -4.91 -18.64
CA LEU A 713 -34.34 -3.83 -18.80
C LEU A 713 -35.57 -4.05 -17.92
N ASN A 714 -36.12 -2.96 -17.39
CA ASN A 714 -37.32 -3.01 -16.55
C ASN A 714 -38.45 -2.19 -17.19
N GLY A 715 -39.67 -2.74 -17.16
CA GLY A 715 -40.90 -1.98 -17.44
C GLY A 715 -41.34 -1.87 -18.91
N PHE A 716 -40.56 -2.36 -19.88
CA PHE A 716 -40.97 -2.37 -21.29
C PHE A 716 -41.99 -3.48 -21.54
N GLN A 717 -43.04 -3.18 -22.32
CA GLN A 717 -44.11 -4.14 -22.61
C GLN A 717 -43.92 -4.86 -23.94
N ASP A 718 -43.39 -4.15 -24.93
CA ASP A 718 -42.99 -4.66 -26.24
C ASP A 718 -41.45 -4.59 -26.36
N THR A 719 -40.88 -5.21 -27.40
CA THR A 719 -39.43 -5.15 -27.65
C THR A 719 -39.05 -3.71 -28.00
N PRO A 720 -38.21 -3.04 -27.20
CA PRO A 720 -37.80 -1.67 -27.46
C PRO A 720 -36.71 -1.62 -28.55
N THR A 721 -36.42 -0.42 -29.03
CA THR A 721 -35.24 -0.18 -29.87
C THR A 721 -34.03 0.14 -28.98
N VAL A 722 -32.87 -0.42 -29.29
CA VAL A 722 -31.64 -0.25 -28.52
C VAL A 722 -30.55 0.36 -29.40
N PHE A 723 -29.88 1.38 -28.89
CA PHE A 723 -28.72 2.02 -29.52
C PHE A 723 -27.58 2.03 -28.51
N ALA A 724 -26.38 1.69 -28.94
CA ALA A 724 -25.24 1.68 -28.05
C ALA A 724 -24.01 2.36 -28.65
N GLN A 725 -23.07 2.72 -27.79
CA GLN A 725 -21.84 3.39 -28.16
C GLN A 725 -20.75 3.07 -27.14
N LEU A 726 -19.58 2.65 -27.62
CA LEU A 726 -18.41 2.46 -26.77
C LEU A 726 -17.80 3.80 -26.39
N THR A 727 -17.42 3.90 -25.11
CA THR A 727 -16.84 5.10 -24.50
C THR A 727 -15.54 4.76 -23.77
N GLY A 728 -14.54 5.61 -23.98
CA GLY A 728 -13.18 5.39 -23.50
C GLY A 728 -12.18 5.29 -24.66
N ASP A 729 -10.89 5.32 -24.32
CA ASP A 729 -9.75 5.10 -25.22
C ASP A 729 -8.71 4.15 -24.61
N ALA A 730 -9.16 3.25 -23.73
CA ALA A 730 -8.30 2.32 -23.00
C ALA A 730 -7.70 1.27 -23.95
N GLU A 731 -8.52 0.70 -24.83
CA GLU A 731 -8.09 -0.04 -26.01
C GLU A 731 -7.59 0.95 -27.07
N ARG A 732 -6.37 0.77 -27.59
CA ARG A 732 -5.80 1.72 -28.56
C ARG A 732 -6.23 1.45 -29.99
N ASP A 733 -6.71 0.24 -30.23
CA ASP A 733 -7.12 -0.26 -31.52
C ASP A 733 -8.60 0.01 -31.78
N ALA A 734 -8.98 0.18 -33.04
CA ALA A 734 -10.38 0.41 -33.43
C ALA A 734 -11.28 -0.74 -32.97
N LEU A 735 -12.43 -0.38 -32.38
CA LEU A 735 -13.36 -1.31 -31.75
C LEU A 735 -14.80 -0.91 -32.07
N THR A 736 -15.67 -1.92 -32.28
CA THR A 736 -17.12 -1.72 -32.43
C THR A 736 -17.88 -2.62 -31.46
N HIS A 737 -19.14 -2.27 -31.20
CA HIS A 737 -20.08 -3.14 -30.51
C HIS A 737 -20.96 -3.91 -31.50
N ARG A 738 -21.56 -5.01 -31.03
CA ARG A 738 -22.70 -5.66 -31.69
C ARG A 738 -23.76 -6.00 -30.65
N LEU A 739 -25.01 -5.61 -30.91
CA LEU A 739 -26.15 -5.99 -30.09
C LEU A 739 -26.79 -7.28 -30.63
N TYR A 740 -27.32 -8.10 -29.72
CA TYR A 740 -28.12 -9.27 -30.05
C TYR A 740 -29.06 -9.63 -28.90
N ASP A 741 -29.98 -10.56 -29.15
CA ASP A 741 -30.99 -11.00 -28.18
C ASP A 741 -31.79 -9.84 -27.55
N VAL A 742 -32.07 -8.79 -28.34
CA VAL A 742 -32.87 -7.63 -27.91
C VAL A 742 -34.31 -8.05 -27.63
N GLY A 743 -34.74 -7.84 -26.39
CA GLY A 743 -36.07 -8.18 -25.87
C GLY A 743 -36.60 -7.13 -24.90
N SER A 744 -37.85 -7.31 -24.45
CA SER A 744 -38.48 -6.37 -23.52
C SER A 744 -37.91 -6.42 -22.09
N ASP A 745 -37.11 -7.43 -21.77
CA ASP A 745 -36.46 -7.64 -20.48
C ASP A 745 -34.93 -7.44 -20.52
N GLY A 746 -34.34 -7.18 -21.68
CA GLY A 746 -32.89 -7.01 -21.81
C GLY A 746 -32.36 -7.03 -23.23
N PHE A 747 -31.06 -6.84 -23.35
CA PHE A 747 -30.29 -7.11 -24.57
C PHE A 747 -28.89 -7.58 -24.20
N ASP A 748 -28.28 -8.34 -25.11
CA ASP A 748 -26.87 -8.73 -25.01
C ASP A 748 -26.03 -7.89 -25.97
N PHE A 749 -24.76 -7.73 -25.65
CA PHE A 749 -23.79 -7.06 -26.51
C PHE A 749 -22.43 -7.75 -26.48
N GLU A 750 -21.64 -7.58 -27.54
CA GLU A 750 -20.23 -7.99 -27.59
C GLU A 750 -19.35 -6.91 -28.23
N LEU A 751 -18.04 -7.03 -28.03
CA LEU A 751 -17.03 -6.15 -28.61
C LEU A 751 -16.29 -6.86 -29.74
N ASN A 752 -16.22 -6.23 -30.91
CA ASN A 752 -15.55 -6.76 -32.08
C ASN A 752 -14.37 -5.87 -32.50
N ARG A 753 -13.20 -6.51 -32.60
CA ARG A 753 -11.96 -5.93 -33.13
C ARG A 753 -11.84 -6.16 -34.63
N GLU A 754 -10.88 -5.49 -35.25
CA GLU A 754 -10.38 -5.80 -36.59
C GLU A 754 -10.11 -7.31 -36.78
N GLU A 755 -10.59 -7.90 -37.87
CA GLU A 755 -10.56 -9.35 -38.09
C GLU A 755 -9.16 -9.92 -38.37
N GLY A 756 -8.34 -9.12 -39.05
CA GLY A 756 -6.99 -9.43 -39.52
C GLY A 756 -5.95 -9.27 -38.42
N ASP A 757 -6.34 -8.72 -37.28
CA ASP A 757 -5.45 -8.56 -36.14
C ASP A 757 -5.10 -9.92 -35.50
N HIS A 758 -3.82 -10.05 -35.11
CA HIS A 758 -3.23 -11.26 -34.56
C HIS A 758 -3.46 -11.42 -33.05
N HIS A 759 -4.16 -10.50 -32.39
CA HIS A 759 -4.47 -10.56 -30.95
C HIS A 759 -5.71 -11.40 -30.59
N LYS A 760 -6.07 -12.40 -31.41
CA LYS A 760 -7.14 -13.36 -31.07
C LYS A 760 -6.81 -14.10 -29.77
N GLY A 761 -7.35 -13.63 -28.64
CA GLY A 761 -7.17 -14.18 -27.30
C GLY A 761 -6.45 -13.28 -26.28
N ALA A 762 -6.16 -12.02 -26.59
CA ALA A 762 -5.78 -11.01 -25.59
C ALA A 762 -7.03 -10.31 -25.04
N ASP A 763 -7.06 -10.06 -23.73
CA ASP A 763 -8.15 -9.32 -23.08
C ASP A 763 -8.29 -7.92 -23.70
N ILE A 764 -9.51 -7.43 -23.87
CA ILE A 764 -9.78 -6.02 -24.22
C ILE A 764 -9.54 -5.21 -22.94
N ALA A 765 -8.95 -4.02 -23.06
CA ALA A 765 -8.90 -3.10 -21.93
C ALA A 765 -10.34 -2.78 -21.48
N ASP A 766 -10.53 -2.45 -20.20
CA ASP A 766 -11.87 -2.14 -19.70
C ASP A 766 -12.44 -0.91 -20.41
N GLU A 767 -13.52 -1.09 -21.19
CA GLU A 767 -14.29 -0.03 -21.83
C GLU A 767 -15.66 0.13 -21.13
N VAL A 768 -16.36 1.22 -21.42
CA VAL A 768 -17.74 1.45 -20.94
C VAL A 768 -18.67 1.59 -22.13
N LEU A 769 -19.73 0.77 -22.18
CA LEU A 769 -20.81 0.87 -23.15
C LEU A 769 -21.88 1.84 -22.64
N HIS A 770 -22.08 2.94 -23.36
CA HIS A 770 -23.28 3.76 -23.23
C HIS A 770 -24.40 3.14 -24.06
N TRP A 771 -25.62 3.16 -23.54
CA TRP A 771 -26.79 2.65 -24.25
C TRP A 771 -28.03 3.51 -24.01
N ILE A 772 -28.88 3.54 -25.04
CA ILE A 772 -30.18 4.21 -25.05
C ILE A 772 -31.22 3.19 -25.49
N VAL A 773 -32.27 3.05 -24.70
CA VAL A 773 -33.41 2.17 -25.00
C VAL A 773 -34.67 2.99 -25.14
N MET A 774 -35.40 2.81 -26.24
CA MET A 774 -36.55 3.63 -26.58
C MET A 774 -37.80 2.79 -26.87
N ASP A 775 -38.93 3.25 -26.33
CA ASP A 775 -40.28 2.83 -26.69
C ASP A 775 -41.02 4.07 -27.19
N ILE A 776 -40.96 4.27 -28.50
CA ILE A 776 -41.43 5.48 -29.17
C ILE A 776 -42.95 5.48 -29.25
N ALA A 777 -43.57 6.56 -28.77
CA ALA A 777 -45.02 6.64 -28.72
C ALA A 777 -45.65 6.66 -30.12
N GLU A 778 -46.78 5.96 -30.28
CA GLU A 778 -47.54 5.96 -31.54
C GLU A 778 -47.95 7.40 -31.92
N GLY A 779 -47.40 7.90 -33.04
CA GLY A 779 -47.66 9.25 -33.51
C GLY A 779 -46.83 10.33 -32.81
N SER A 780 -45.67 9.97 -32.25
CA SER A 780 -44.63 10.90 -31.79
C SER A 780 -44.43 12.05 -32.80
N THR A 781 -44.25 13.25 -32.27
CA THR A 781 -43.90 14.43 -33.09
C THR A 781 -42.40 14.72 -33.09
N ILE A 782 -41.64 13.97 -32.29
CA ILE A 782 -40.19 14.12 -32.13
C ILE A 782 -39.48 13.06 -32.97
N PHE A 783 -40.01 11.84 -33.00
CA PHE A 783 -39.39 10.68 -33.63
C PHE A 783 -40.25 10.07 -34.73
N GLU A 784 -39.60 9.65 -35.81
CA GLU A 784 -40.13 8.68 -36.75
C GLU A 784 -39.22 7.44 -36.72
N GLU A 785 -39.77 6.27 -36.39
CA GLU A 785 -39.00 5.04 -36.24
C GLU A 785 -39.38 3.94 -37.25
N GLY A 786 -38.49 2.96 -37.38
CA GLY A 786 -38.80 1.72 -38.07
C GLY A 786 -37.75 0.63 -37.86
N VAL A 787 -38.07 -0.55 -38.39
CA VAL A 787 -37.18 -1.71 -38.43
C VAL A 787 -36.90 -2.06 -39.89
N LEU A 788 -35.65 -2.39 -40.20
CA LEU A 788 -35.18 -2.71 -41.54
C LEU A 788 -34.34 -3.99 -41.53
N MET A 789 -34.61 -4.90 -42.46
CA MET A 789 -33.75 -6.06 -42.71
C MET A 789 -32.79 -5.72 -43.85
N THR A 790 -31.48 -5.72 -43.58
CA THR A 790 -30.48 -5.38 -44.60
C THR A 790 -29.18 -6.16 -44.42
N ASP A 791 -28.35 -6.15 -45.46
CA ASP A 791 -27.03 -6.75 -45.50
C ASP A 791 -26.03 -5.69 -45.98
N HIS A 792 -24.95 -6.10 -46.64
CA HIS A 792 -23.98 -5.21 -47.27
C HIS A 792 -24.54 -4.32 -48.41
N THR A 793 -25.78 -4.53 -48.83
CA THR A 793 -26.44 -3.74 -49.87
C THR A 793 -27.37 -2.67 -49.30
N TYR A 794 -27.23 -1.44 -49.79
CA TYR A 794 -28.09 -0.34 -49.38
C TYR A 794 -29.57 -0.66 -49.57
N THR A 795 -30.30 -0.64 -48.46
CA THR A 795 -31.73 -0.88 -48.41
C THR A 795 -32.42 0.36 -47.86
N SER A 796 -33.41 0.85 -48.61
CA SER A 796 -34.17 2.06 -48.27
C SER A 796 -35.01 1.84 -47.01
N THR A 797 -34.90 2.76 -46.04
CA THR A 797 -35.84 2.86 -44.91
C THR A 797 -37.22 3.32 -45.38
N GLY A 798 -37.25 4.10 -46.47
CA GLY A 798 -38.46 4.70 -47.02
C GLY A 798 -38.85 6.02 -46.35
N THR A 799 -38.10 6.44 -45.31
CA THR A 799 -38.21 7.75 -44.69
C THR A 799 -37.29 8.77 -45.36
N THR A 800 -37.62 10.05 -45.21
CA THR A 800 -36.82 11.17 -45.68
C THR A 800 -36.11 11.84 -44.52
N LEU A 801 -34.82 12.15 -44.65
CA LEU A 801 -34.10 12.96 -43.69
C LEU A 801 -34.18 14.43 -44.11
N ASP A 802 -34.98 15.21 -43.38
CA ASP A 802 -35.13 16.64 -43.65
C ASP A 802 -34.02 17.46 -42.99
N ALA A 803 -33.85 18.71 -43.43
CA ALA A 803 -32.83 19.59 -42.86
C ALA A 803 -33.15 19.96 -41.40
N GLY A 804 -32.19 19.72 -40.49
CA GLY A 804 -32.38 19.89 -39.04
C GLY A 804 -32.95 18.66 -38.35
N GLU A 805 -32.89 17.50 -39.01
CA GLU A 805 -33.14 16.19 -38.41
C GLU A 805 -31.85 15.38 -38.31
N ALA A 806 -31.75 14.61 -37.24
CA ALA A 806 -30.71 13.63 -36.97
C ALA A 806 -31.19 12.23 -37.33
N PHE A 807 -30.27 11.34 -37.70
CA PHE A 807 -30.56 9.95 -38.07
C PHE A 807 -29.73 8.97 -37.25
N PHE A 808 -30.41 7.98 -36.65
CA PHE A 808 -29.79 6.92 -35.87
C PHE A 808 -30.20 5.57 -36.43
N ALA A 809 -29.27 4.63 -36.39
CA ALA A 809 -29.55 3.23 -36.67
C ALA A 809 -28.54 2.34 -35.95
N ASP A 810 -29.01 1.21 -35.43
CA ASP A 810 -28.13 0.20 -34.84
C ASP A 810 -28.65 -1.21 -35.15
N MET A 811 -27.73 -2.16 -35.26
CA MET A 811 -28.04 -3.56 -35.52
C MET A 811 -28.60 -4.19 -34.24
N GLN A 812 -29.76 -4.83 -34.34
CA GLN A 812 -30.44 -5.50 -33.23
C GLN A 812 -30.16 -7.02 -33.19
N THR A 813 -29.50 -7.54 -34.23
CA THR A 813 -29.15 -8.95 -34.36
C THR A 813 -27.69 -9.16 -34.75
N ARG A 814 -27.21 -10.38 -34.49
CA ARG A 814 -25.88 -10.88 -34.86
C ARG A 814 -25.99 -12.20 -35.64
N ASN A 815 -26.43 -12.11 -36.89
CA ASN A 815 -26.51 -13.22 -37.85
C ASN A 815 -25.19 -13.43 -38.62
N GLY A 816 -24.43 -12.36 -38.85
CA GLY A 816 -23.08 -12.40 -39.42
C GLY A 816 -22.01 -12.62 -38.35
N VAL A 817 -20.94 -13.33 -38.70
CA VAL A 817 -19.80 -13.58 -37.79
C VAL A 817 -18.69 -12.56 -37.95
N ASP A 818 -18.73 -11.81 -39.04
CA ASP A 818 -17.68 -10.90 -39.45
C ASP A 818 -17.81 -9.57 -38.70
N THR A 819 -16.68 -8.93 -38.43
CA THR A 819 -16.66 -7.62 -37.77
C THR A 819 -17.27 -6.61 -38.72
N ALA A 820 -18.29 -5.88 -38.25
CA ALA A 820 -19.01 -4.93 -39.08
C ALA A 820 -19.55 -3.75 -38.28
N SER A 821 -19.65 -2.60 -38.95
CA SER A 821 -20.32 -1.39 -38.50
C SER A 821 -21.49 -1.04 -39.43
N GLN A 822 -22.06 0.15 -39.28
CA GLN A 822 -23.24 0.62 -40.00
C GLN A 822 -22.92 1.89 -40.81
N ARG A 823 -23.49 2.00 -42.01
CA ARG A 823 -23.44 3.24 -42.82
C ARG A 823 -24.81 3.59 -43.36
N TYR A 824 -25.03 4.88 -43.57
CA TYR A 824 -26.23 5.38 -44.21
C TYR A 824 -25.92 6.24 -45.44
N ASP A 825 -26.86 6.26 -46.38
CA ASP A 825 -26.81 7.11 -47.57
C ASP A 825 -28.13 7.87 -47.72
N VAL A 826 -28.05 9.12 -48.18
CA VAL A 826 -29.23 9.97 -48.42
C VAL A 826 -29.33 10.25 -49.92
N ALA A 827 -30.34 9.68 -50.56
CA ALA A 827 -30.57 9.89 -51.99
C ALA A 827 -30.96 11.35 -52.30
N GLU A 828 -30.86 11.77 -53.57
CA GLU A 828 -31.21 13.14 -54.01
C GLU A 828 -32.63 13.59 -53.63
N ASN A 829 -33.54 12.65 -53.38
CA ASN A 829 -34.92 12.89 -52.95
C ASN A 829 -35.10 12.89 -51.42
N GLY A 830 -34.01 12.86 -50.65
CA GLY A 830 -33.98 12.85 -49.19
C GLY A 830 -34.13 11.47 -48.56
N ILE A 831 -34.37 10.40 -49.34
CA ILE A 831 -34.64 9.08 -48.77
C ILE A 831 -33.37 8.46 -48.19
N VAL A 832 -33.45 8.00 -46.95
CA VAL A 832 -32.36 7.32 -46.24
C VAL A 832 -32.30 5.84 -46.62
N SER A 833 -31.10 5.33 -46.82
CA SER A 833 -30.82 3.90 -46.99
C SER A 833 -29.70 3.47 -46.04
N LEU A 834 -29.78 2.25 -45.53
CA LEU A 834 -28.80 1.66 -44.61
C LEU A 834 -28.11 0.46 -45.26
N ARG A 835 -26.89 0.17 -44.83
CA ARG A 835 -26.21 -1.10 -45.07
C ARG A 835 -25.37 -1.50 -43.86
N VAL A 836 -25.06 -2.79 -43.79
CA VAL A 836 -23.93 -3.29 -43.01
C VAL A 836 -22.63 -2.96 -43.75
N GLU A 837 -21.64 -2.44 -43.03
CA GLU A 837 -20.29 -2.21 -43.55
C GLU A 837 -19.32 -3.18 -42.89
N GLU A 838 -18.91 -4.20 -43.63
CA GLU A 838 -17.90 -5.16 -43.16
C GLU A 838 -16.50 -4.55 -43.11
N GLU A 839 -15.77 -4.93 -42.08
CA GLU A 839 -14.33 -4.75 -41.95
C GLU A 839 -13.62 -5.72 -42.92
N THR A 840 -12.55 -5.29 -43.60
CA THR A 840 -11.97 -6.05 -44.74
C THR A 840 -10.47 -6.40 -44.61
N SER A 841 -9.94 -6.43 -43.39
CA SER A 841 -8.51 -6.64 -43.11
C SER A 841 -8.09 -8.10 -43.30
N ASN A 842 -8.96 -9.04 -42.90
CA ASN A 842 -8.68 -10.47 -42.96
C ASN A 842 -8.99 -11.05 -44.34
N ASP A 843 -10.07 -10.62 -44.97
CA ASP A 843 -10.33 -10.84 -46.38
C ASP A 843 -11.06 -9.67 -47.03
N SER A 844 -11.07 -9.66 -48.37
CA SER A 844 -11.69 -8.58 -49.15
C SER A 844 -13.15 -8.88 -49.50
N GLU A 845 -13.74 -9.88 -48.85
CA GLU A 845 -15.14 -10.24 -48.98
C GLU A 845 -15.96 -9.18 -48.22
N ILE A 846 -17.17 -8.89 -48.72
CA ILE A 846 -18.04 -7.87 -48.09
C ILE A 846 -19.49 -8.41 -47.96
N THR A 847 -19.70 -9.72 -48.12
CA THR A 847 -21.04 -10.31 -48.14
C THR A 847 -21.50 -10.64 -46.73
N HIS A 848 -22.15 -9.66 -46.11
CA HIS A 848 -22.72 -9.89 -44.79
C HIS A 848 -24.05 -10.66 -44.83
N ALA A 849 -24.33 -11.42 -43.77
CA ALA A 849 -25.66 -11.99 -43.54
C ALA A 849 -26.68 -10.88 -43.28
N VAL A 850 -27.96 -11.13 -43.58
CA VAL A 850 -29.00 -10.14 -43.31
C VAL A 850 -29.15 -9.93 -41.80
N GLU A 851 -29.08 -8.69 -41.36
CA GLU A 851 -29.32 -8.24 -39.99
C GLU A 851 -30.59 -7.41 -39.89
N GLU A 852 -31.19 -7.41 -38.70
CA GLU A 852 -32.26 -6.50 -38.33
C GLU A 852 -31.65 -5.21 -37.78
N PHE A 853 -32.07 -4.06 -38.30
CA PHE A 853 -31.71 -2.73 -37.83
C PHE A 853 -32.94 -2.05 -37.24
N ALA A 854 -32.78 -1.45 -36.06
CA ALA A 854 -33.67 -0.40 -35.59
C ALA A 854 -33.13 0.94 -36.08
N TRP A 855 -34.01 1.84 -36.50
CA TRP A 855 -33.64 3.20 -36.89
C TRP A 855 -34.69 4.21 -36.46
N PHE A 856 -34.28 5.45 -36.24
CA PHE A 856 -35.18 6.59 -36.13
C PHE A 856 -34.58 7.85 -36.74
N THR A 857 -35.46 8.75 -37.19
CA THR A 857 -35.13 10.16 -37.39
C THR A 857 -35.68 10.98 -36.23
N ALA A 858 -34.99 12.04 -35.86
CA ALA A 858 -35.43 12.95 -34.81
C ALA A 858 -35.16 14.41 -35.19
N THR A 859 -36.05 15.32 -34.80
CA THR A 859 -35.75 16.75 -34.91
C THR A 859 -34.57 17.11 -33.99
N GLU A 860 -33.59 17.85 -34.49
CA GLU A 860 -32.47 18.35 -33.66
C GLU A 860 -32.94 19.38 -32.64
N GLY A 861 -32.36 19.33 -31.44
CA GLY A 861 -32.66 20.27 -30.37
C GLY A 861 -32.59 19.66 -28.97
N THR A 862 -32.96 20.48 -27.99
CA THR A 862 -33.06 20.11 -26.58
C THR A 862 -34.51 19.77 -26.23
N PHE A 863 -34.70 18.66 -25.51
CA PHE A 863 -36.00 18.15 -25.11
C PHE A 863 -35.98 17.82 -23.62
N ASP A 864 -36.91 18.41 -22.87
CA ASP A 864 -37.04 18.18 -21.43
C ASP A 864 -37.83 16.89 -21.16
N PHE A 865 -37.43 16.14 -20.13
CA PHE A 865 -38.19 15.00 -19.62
C PHE A 865 -39.33 15.45 -18.71
N ILE A 866 -40.40 14.65 -18.60
CA ILE A 866 -41.61 14.92 -17.79
C ILE A 866 -41.71 14.13 -16.49
#